data_AF-A0A553GQL2-F1
#
_entry.id   AF-A0A553GQL2-F1
#
_cell.length_a   1.000
_cell.length_b   1.000
_cell.length_c   1.000
_cell.angle_alpha   90.00
_cell.angle_beta   90.00
_cell.angle_gamma   90.00
#
_symmetry.space_group_name_H-M   'P 1'
#
loop_
_entity.id
_entity.type
_entity.pdbx_description
1 polymer ?
#
loop_
_entity_poly.entity_id
_entity_poly.type
_entity_poly.pdbx_seq_one_letter_code
_entity_poly.pdbx_strand_id
1 'polypeptide(L)'
;MNKKIYIFVLGLVCSISMLGQFQSTQPYSIETRSTGRYLNANASANSKFVYSRAKSEWQIINNGDNTFRILNTASNEVLAVKNASLLVDEKVLTESWSSQDHQKWLLNTSEGFFTIVNVKSQLALTAIDEIPTVIDPNPDVAYYNFYSSVGAGVQQSYVAKEAQQFHIAPIKDSYQEALVVPQLGWKPHHKKEALLISNTELGVPTFNVVDALSQTSVLTGTMTKWTATSTWGQYYYVADLSTLSTEGHYQIQANGLVTNMLIGNDIYSEIKYNKGGMLSYSDFFNGFWKYNRFYPEIQTIKKATVSDNNGTEEFTVTGTYDVPPYGWFDAHSRDSKMGRTAKAIADMCLGHFHTTNLDDKLALEDEIKYGLEHIFRTKNNDGSWPAGRIRETTPPRIHYYWVTNVDAYNSARIAKALALAYQIFKDSEPDIAAEALSTAELAWGFVINNELLVDENIGKSFKGQSVDLLGAAVEMAYATGETKYFNKADEMFNAAKFKNGIFTKEDGTKWPSETGNTYAELDNGSIPSLCRYYNIARTQGMRERVTWVMETFLDFWSAKPMSPFGFPQHPIDRTTDFGNTIQVARLAYNMLGYADYLNNEDAYEMALAAFYHLTGYNPYATSYIVGLGDEEITPSVNFFKRSYEDGIGAILPGFTNDGTSFIQSFEKYQTGESVVPISSTLFYILSSLNSRSDISAEPEAPVLGDLKINEVNSHATPNASFVEIYNTSNKTISLENIYLEHYNTSASYPGYNGRKLMSGTIEPYGYVIVTRDLTDFEDAHGISADFSHGGIHLNANTIGLVLRHGSLGTLDQFSDVTTSTTAFGDDHLYVRNGYNNDGTDLSLHWIDKGTQQSGTPKAYNGDIPTFIKQDESLQKIRVYPNPFLSSFRIDIGRDNVRADVNIRTIGGKLLSQFRSVNDRAIEFGKDLNQGVYLVEVIKGNERKVLKLIKR
;
A
#
# COMPACT_ATOMS: atom_id res chain seq x y z
N MET A 1 39.21 36.94 -17.25
CA MET A 1 39.06 35.52 -17.64
C MET A 1 37.67 35.06 -17.20
N ASN A 2 36.88 34.51 -18.13
CA ASN A 2 35.41 34.59 -18.19
C ASN A 2 34.63 33.69 -17.21
N LYS A 3 33.86 34.30 -16.29
CA LYS A 3 32.81 33.66 -15.48
C LYS A 3 31.43 33.60 -16.18
N LYS A 4 31.29 34.19 -17.36
CA LYS A 4 30.00 34.28 -18.10
C LYS A 4 29.69 33.09 -19.03
N ILE A 5 30.60 32.12 -19.17
CA ILE A 5 30.41 30.99 -20.10
C ILE A 5 29.77 29.76 -19.41
N TYR A 6 29.89 29.60 -18.09
CA TYR A 6 29.35 28.40 -17.41
C TYR A 6 27.84 28.44 -17.11
N ILE A 7 27.20 29.61 -17.06
CA ILE A 7 25.74 29.71 -16.83
C ILE A 7 24.94 29.46 -18.11
N PHE A 8 25.56 29.60 -19.29
CA PHE A 8 24.87 29.37 -20.57
C PHE A 8 24.88 27.89 -21.02
N VAL A 9 25.78 27.07 -20.47
CA VAL A 9 25.90 25.64 -20.86
C VAL A 9 25.00 24.72 -20.03
N LEU A 10 24.65 25.06 -18.79
CA LEU A 10 23.69 24.27 -18.00
C LEU A 10 22.22 24.54 -18.34
N GLY A 11 21.91 25.72 -18.91
CA GLY A 11 20.54 26.04 -19.39
C GLY A 11 20.18 25.38 -20.72
N LEU A 12 21.14 24.78 -21.42
CA LEU A 12 20.92 24.19 -22.76
C LEU A 12 20.71 22.66 -22.73
N VAL A 13 20.94 22.01 -21.59
CA VAL A 13 20.87 20.53 -21.48
C VAL A 13 19.49 20.03 -20.99
N CYS A 14 18.60 20.91 -20.52
CA CYS A 14 17.21 20.55 -20.18
C CYS A 14 16.16 20.95 -21.24
N SER A 15 16.58 21.48 -22.39
CA SER A 15 15.71 21.55 -23.57
C SER A 15 15.86 20.25 -24.35
N ILE A 16 15.34 19.14 -23.79
CA ILE A 16 15.01 17.96 -24.58
C ILE A 16 14.11 18.48 -25.70
N SER A 17 14.55 18.34 -26.94
CA SER A 17 13.81 18.79 -28.10
C SER A 17 12.43 18.15 -28.08
N MET A 18 11.36 18.93 -27.90
CA MET A 18 9.97 18.49 -28.06
C MET A 18 9.66 17.94 -29.48
N LEU A 19 10.65 17.93 -30.39
CA LEU A 19 10.56 17.51 -31.78
C LEU A 19 10.18 16.02 -31.97
N GLY A 20 10.02 15.23 -30.90
CA GLY A 20 9.57 13.82 -30.97
C GLY A 20 8.37 13.45 -30.09
N GLN A 21 7.77 14.40 -29.36
CA GLN A 21 6.76 14.04 -28.33
C GLN A 21 5.41 13.60 -28.93
N PHE A 22 5.03 14.15 -30.09
CA PHE A 22 3.75 13.85 -30.73
C PHE A 22 3.95 13.16 -32.08
N GLN A 23 3.34 11.99 -32.24
CA GLN A 23 3.31 11.27 -33.52
C GLN A 23 2.13 11.80 -34.34
N SER A 24 2.39 12.28 -35.56
CA SER A 24 1.39 12.99 -36.37
C SER A 24 0.14 12.16 -36.72
N THR A 25 0.24 10.83 -36.69
CA THR A 25 -0.87 9.90 -36.96
C THR A 25 -1.59 9.43 -35.70
N GLN A 26 -0.99 9.61 -34.52
CA GLN A 26 -1.54 9.13 -33.26
C GLN A 26 -2.69 10.05 -32.80
N PRO A 27 -3.86 9.49 -32.45
CA PRO A 27 -4.90 10.25 -31.78
C PRO A 27 -4.54 10.53 -30.32
N TYR A 28 -4.89 11.72 -29.85
CA TYR A 28 -4.69 12.24 -28.51
C TYR A 28 -6.00 12.77 -27.93
N SER A 29 -6.15 12.66 -26.61
CA SER A 29 -7.15 13.40 -25.84
C SER A 29 -6.49 14.63 -25.22
N ILE A 30 -7.20 15.76 -25.24
CA ILE A 30 -6.77 17.01 -24.61
C ILE A 30 -7.73 17.31 -23.47
N GLU A 31 -7.24 17.19 -22.25
CA GLU A 31 -8.03 17.29 -21.01
C GLU A 31 -7.63 18.51 -20.21
N THR A 32 -8.58 19.28 -19.66
CA THR A 32 -8.26 20.40 -18.77
C THR A 32 -7.81 19.90 -17.40
N ARG A 33 -6.75 20.47 -16.81
CA ARG A 33 -6.31 20.14 -15.45
C ARG A 33 -7.38 20.45 -14.39
N SER A 34 -8.02 21.62 -14.49
CA SER A 34 -8.94 22.11 -13.45
C SER A 34 -10.28 21.37 -13.37
N THR A 35 -10.76 20.79 -14.48
CA THR A 35 -12.11 20.18 -14.53
C THR A 35 -12.13 18.74 -15.02
N GLY A 36 -11.00 18.26 -15.53
CA GLY A 36 -10.86 16.99 -16.24
C GLY A 36 -11.61 16.93 -17.58
N ARG A 37 -12.31 17.98 -18.01
CA ARG A 37 -13.15 17.91 -19.21
C ARG A 37 -12.29 17.83 -20.48
N TYR A 38 -12.78 17.08 -21.46
CA TYR A 38 -12.11 16.98 -22.75
C TYR A 38 -12.47 18.15 -23.66
N LEU A 39 -11.48 18.60 -24.42
CA LEU A 39 -11.68 19.45 -25.56
C LEU A 39 -12.51 18.67 -26.59
N ASN A 40 -13.74 19.12 -26.85
CA ASN A 40 -14.67 18.44 -27.76
C ASN A 40 -15.10 19.37 -28.90
N ALA A 41 -15.05 18.85 -30.12
CA ALA A 41 -15.66 19.49 -31.29
C ALA A 41 -16.86 18.64 -31.72
N ASN A 42 -18.05 19.25 -31.76
CA ASN A 42 -19.20 18.60 -32.39
C ASN A 42 -18.91 18.44 -33.90
N ALA A 43 -19.44 17.38 -34.51
CA ALA A 43 -19.22 17.04 -35.92
C ALA A 43 -19.71 18.08 -36.95
N SER A 44 -20.25 19.23 -36.53
CA SER A 44 -20.68 20.32 -37.40
C SER A 44 -19.68 21.47 -37.43
N ALA A 45 -19.20 21.80 -38.63
CA ALA A 45 -18.40 22.98 -38.92
C ALA A 45 -19.09 24.26 -38.39
N ASN A 46 -18.34 25.17 -37.78
CA ASN A 46 -18.79 26.42 -37.12
C ASN A 46 -19.51 26.28 -35.76
N SER A 47 -19.46 25.13 -35.08
CA SER A 47 -20.05 24.99 -33.75
C SER A 47 -19.16 25.60 -32.64
N LYS A 48 -19.81 26.19 -31.62
CA LYS A 48 -19.17 26.71 -30.40
C LYS A 48 -18.37 25.60 -29.75
N PHE A 49 -17.09 25.82 -29.40
CA PHE A 49 -16.34 24.83 -28.63
C PHE A 49 -16.97 24.61 -27.27
N VAL A 50 -17.05 23.34 -26.92
CA VAL A 50 -17.60 22.86 -25.67
C VAL A 50 -16.57 21.98 -25.01
N TYR A 51 -16.27 22.27 -23.75
CA TYR A 51 -15.68 21.25 -22.88
C TYR A 51 -16.79 20.28 -22.48
N SER A 52 -16.69 19.06 -22.99
CA SER A 52 -17.75 18.03 -22.90
C SER A 52 -17.22 16.77 -22.24
N ARG A 53 -18.15 15.85 -21.93
CA ARG A 53 -17.83 14.53 -21.37
C ARG A 53 -17.46 13.51 -22.43
N ALA A 54 -17.91 13.73 -23.67
CA ALA A 54 -17.58 12.84 -24.77
C ALA A 54 -16.13 13.08 -25.19
N LYS A 55 -15.35 12.01 -25.24
CA LYS A 55 -13.97 12.05 -25.74
C LYS A 55 -13.98 12.45 -27.22
N SER A 56 -13.18 13.45 -27.59
CA SER A 56 -12.83 13.74 -28.98
C SER A 56 -11.38 13.39 -29.22
N GLU A 57 -11.12 12.85 -30.41
CA GLU A 57 -9.79 12.49 -30.86
C GLU A 57 -9.14 13.65 -31.61
N TRP A 58 -7.90 13.96 -31.24
CA TRP A 58 -7.11 15.04 -31.81
C TRP A 58 -5.75 14.54 -32.29
N GLN A 59 -5.26 15.03 -33.43
CA GLN A 59 -3.87 14.86 -33.84
C GLN A 59 -3.09 16.15 -33.56
N ILE A 60 -1.90 16.02 -32.99
CA ILE A 60 -1.00 17.15 -32.73
C ILE A 60 0.14 17.08 -33.72
N ILE A 61 0.12 18.00 -34.69
CA ILE A 61 1.01 17.95 -35.84
C ILE A 61 1.98 19.11 -35.79
N ASN A 62 3.27 18.80 -35.72
CA ASN A 62 4.35 19.79 -35.79
C ASN A 62 4.43 20.39 -37.21
N ASN A 63 4.40 21.72 -37.32
CA ASN A 63 4.45 22.42 -38.60
C ASN A 63 5.89 22.63 -39.13
N GLY A 64 6.92 22.24 -38.37
CA GLY A 64 8.34 22.40 -38.73
C GLY A 64 8.94 23.75 -38.32
N ASP A 65 8.14 24.64 -37.71
CA ASP A 65 8.52 25.99 -37.28
C ASP A 65 8.39 26.18 -35.75
N ASN A 66 8.50 25.09 -34.97
CA ASN A 66 8.22 25.03 -33.52
C ASN A 66 6.76 25.39 -33.15
N THR A 67 5.84 25.43 -34.11
CA THR A 67 4.40 25.53 -33.86
C THR A 67 3.69 24.22 -34.18
N PHE A 68 2.51 24.04 -33.60
CA PHE A 68 1.66 22.88 -33.78
C PHE A 68 0.32 23.30 -34.36
N ARG A 69 -0.26 22.44 -35.20
CA ARG A 69 -1.70 22.46 -35.49
C ARG A 69 -2.36 21.30 -34.75
N ILE A 70 -3.52 21.55 -34.17
CA ILE A 70 -4.28 20.58 -33.39
C ILE A 70 -5.51 20.21 -34.22
N LEU A 71 -5.46 19.06 -34.90
CA LEU A 71 -6.46 18.61 -35.87
C LEU A 71 -7.49 17.71 -35.20
N ASN A 72 -8.77 17.99 -35.39
CA ASN A 72 -9.86 17.11 -34.95
C ASN A 72 -10.00 15.95 -35.95
N THR A 73 -9.88 14.70 -35.51
CA THR A 73 -9.88 13.54 -36.43
C THR A 73 -11.24 13.29 -37.08
N ALA A 74 -12.34 13.67 -36.42
CA ALA A 74 -13.69 13.48 -36.91
C ALA A 74 -14.09 14.47 -38.00
N SER A 75 -13.75 15.76 -37.84
CA SER A 75 -14.11 16.83 -38.79
C SER A 75 -13.01 17.15 -39.80
N ASN A 76 -11.77 16.74 -39.55
CA ASN A 76 -10.59 17.10 -40.33
C ASN A 76 -10.29 18.62 -40.35
N GLU A 77 -10.82 19.36 -39.37
CA GLU A 77 -10.56 20.78 -39.13
C GLU A 77 -9.57 20.99 -37.98
N VAL A 78 -8.91 22.15 -37.94
CA VAL A 78 -7.92 22.49 -36.90
C VAL A 78 -8.47 23.46 -35.86
N LEU A 79 -7.93 23.40 -34.64
CA LEU A 79 -8.19 24.36 -33.57
C LEU A 79 -7.77 25.77 -33.99
N ALA A 80 -8.67 26.75 -33.88
CA ALA A 80 -8.46 28.13 -34.34
C ALA A 80 -9.15 29.15 -33.44
N VAL A 81 -8.54 30.35 -33.28
CA VAL A 81 -9.20 31.48 -32.59
C VAL A 81 -10.17 32.16 -33.55
N LYS A 82 -11.44 32.30 -33.13
CA LYS A 82 -12.49 32.90 -33.95
C LYS A 82 -12.07 34.28 -34.48
N ASN A 83 -12.24 34.49 -35.78
CA ASN A 83 -11.93 35.74 -36.48
C ASN A 83 -10.48 36.24 -36.30
N ALA A 84 -9.54 35.35 -35.94
CA ALA A 84 -8.16 35.73 -35.62
C ALA A 84 -8.05 36.85 -34.56
N SER A 85 -8.99 36.88 -33.61
CA SER A 85 -9.08 37.90 -32.57
C SER A 85 -7.82 37.95 -31.69
N LEU A 86 -7.45 39.16 -31.25
CA LEU A 86 -6.41 39.38 -30.25
C LEU A 86 -6.99 39.64 -28.85
N LEU A 87 -8.32 39.56 -28.71
CA LEU A 87 -9.02 39.90 -27.47
C LEU A 87 -9.11 38.70 -26.52
N VAL A 88 -9.04 39.01 -25.22
CA VAL A 88 -9.37 38.06 -24.14
C VAL A 88 -10.84 37.66 -24.22
N ASP A 89 -11.14 36.44 -23.82
CA ASP A 89 -12.46 35.80 -23.84
C ASP A 89 -13.07 35.58 -25.24
N GLU A 90 -12.27 35.76 -26.31
CA GLU A 90 -12.70 35.33 -27.64
C GLU A 90 -12.82 33.80 -27.67
N LYS A 91 -13.88 33.31 -28.30
CA LYS A 91 -14.14 31.89 -28.52
C LYS A 91 -13.07 31.28 -29.43
N VAL A 92 -12.67 30.07 -29.09
CA VAL A 92 -11.93 29.20 -30.00
C VAL A 92 -12.98 28.36 -30.77
N LEU A 93 -12.70 27.92 -31.99
CA LEU A 93 -13.54 27.02 -32.82
C LEU A 93 -12.66 26.14 -33.75
N THR A 94 -13.24 25.22 -34.52
CA THR A 94 -12.51 24.50 -35.58
C THR A 94 -12.65 25.21 -36.93
N GLU A 95 -11.58 25.22 -37.74
CA GLU A 95 -11.60 25.74 -39.11
C GLU A 95 -10.80 24.84 -40.06
N SER A 96 -11.07 24.93 -41.37
CA SER A 96 -10.18 24.38 -42.38
C SER A 96 -8.76 24.94 -42.25
N TRP A 97 -7.76 24.07 -42.34
CA TRP A 97 -6.35 24.47 -42.25
C TRP A 97 -5.95 25.38 -43.42
N SER A 98 -5.43 26.56 -43.11
CA SER A 98 -4.98 27.59 -44.06
C SER A 98 -3.59 28.14 -43.72
N SER A 99 -2.89 27.52 -42.76
CA SER A 99 -1.55 27.92 -42.30
C SER A 99 -1.46 29.33 -41.68
N GLN A 100 -2.59 29.90 -41.27
CA GLN A 100 -2.65 31.22 -40.63
C GLN A 100 -2.24 31.12 -39.14
N ASP A 101 -1.63 32.19 -38.61
CA ASP A 101 -1.11 32.20 -37.24
C ASP A 101 -2.18 31.97 -36.16
N HIS A 102 -3.45 32.30 -36.41
CA HIS A 102 -4.53 32.05 -35.45
C HIS A 102 -4.95 30.57 -35.37
N GLN A 103 -4.45 29.74 -36.28
CA GLN A 103 -4.62 28.28 -36.31
C GLN A 103 -3.38 27.53 -35.79
N LYS A 104 -2.32 28.27 -35.44
CA LYS A 104 -1.05 27.73 -34.93
C LYS A 104 -0.96 27.90 -33.41
N TRP A 105 -0.40 26.90 -32.75
CA TRP A 105 -0.30 26.85 -31.30
C TRP A 105 1.11 26.52 -30.84
N LEU A 106 1.54 27.14 -29.76
CA LEU A 106 2.73 26.76 -28.99
C LEU A 106 2.28 25.84 -27.85
N LEU A 107 3.02 24.76 -27.64
CA LEU A 107 2.79 23.82 -26.54
C LEU A 107 3.95 23.96 -25.55
N ASN A 108 3.66 24.52 -24.38
CA ASN A 108 4.66 24.71 -23.31
C ASN A 108 4.39 23.71 -22.19
N THR A 109 5.38 22.93 -21.78
CA THR A 109 5.23 21.94 -20.70
C THR A 109 5.70 22.48 -19.35
N SER A 110 4.96 22.18 -18.28
CA SER A 110 5.32 22.47 -16.89
C SER A 110 4.57 21.50 -15.98
N GLU A 111 5.29 20.82 -15.09
CA GLU A 111 4.70 19.88 -14.10
C GLU A 111 3.82 18.78 -14.74
N GLY A 112 4.25 18.23 -15.88
CA GLY A 112 3.49 17.21 -16.62
C GLY A 112 2.26 17.72 -17.40
N PHE A 113 1.99 19.03 -17.39
CA PHE A 113 0.88 19.64 -18.14
C PHE A 113 1.35 20.56 -19.26
N PHE A 114 0.49 20.73 -20.25
CA PHE A 114 0.67 21.62 -21.39
C PHE A 114 -0.11 22.91 -21.22
N THR A 115 0.53 24.04 -21.49
CA THR A 115 -0.16 25.29 -21.82
C THR A 115 -0.20 25.41 -23.34
N ILE A 116 -1.40 25.62 -23.88
CA ILE A 116 -1.65 25.72 -25.31
C ILE A 116 -1.81 27.21 -25.66
N VAL A 117 -0.81 27.85 -26.27
CA VAL A 117 -0.77 29.31 -26.52
C VAL A 117 -0.93 29.60 -28.00
N ASN A 118 -1.87 30.48 -28.36
CA ASN A 118 -2.08 30.84 -29.75
C ASN A 118 -0.94 31.71 -30.28
N VAL A 119 -0.41 31.39 -31.47
CA VAL A 119 0.73 32.12 -32.06
C VAL A 119 0.34 33.56 -32.43
N LYS A 120 -0.89 33.81 -32.89
CA LYS A 120 -1.32 35.14 -33.30
C LYS A 120 -1.55 36.08 -32.11
N SER A 121 -2.32 35.64 -31.12
CA SER A 121 -2.74 36.47 -29.99
C SER A 121 -1.78 36.45 -28.82
N GLN A 122 -0.91 35.43 -28.72
CA GLN A 122 -0.08 35.15 -27.55
C GLN A 122 -0.91 34.90 -26.27
N LEU A 123 -2.20 34.59 -26.42
CA LEU A 123 -3.12 34.23 -25.35
C LEU A 123 -3.20 32.71 -25.22
N ALA A 124 -3.37 32.22 -23.99
CA ALA A 124 -3.49 30.80 -23.68
C ALA A 124 -4.94 30.34 -23.86
N LEU A 125 -5.11 29.14 -24.44
CA LEU A 125 -6.38 28.41 -24.39
C LEU A 125 -6.78 28.23 -22.93
N THR A 126 -8.02 28.57 -22.61
CA THR A 126 -8.55 28.53 -21.25
C THR A 126 -9.92 27.90 -21.28
N ALA A 127 -10.15 26.96 -20.37
CA ALA A 127 -11.47 26.45 -20.09
C ALA A 127 -12.21 27.39 -19.14
N ILE A 128 -13.31 27.99 -19.61
CA ILE A 128 -14.22 28.72 -18.74
C ILE A 128 -15.46 27.87 -18.57
N ASP A 129 -15.69 27.39 -17.35
CA ASP A 129 -17.02 26.93 -16.97
C ASP A 129 -17.97 28.12 -17.01
N GLU A 130 -19.04 28.00 -17.79
CA GLU A 130 -20.16 28.93 -17.66
C GLU A 130 -20.71 28.74 -16.24
N ILE A 131 -20.32 29.62 -15.32
CA ILE A 131 -20.85 29.66 -13.97
C ILE A 131 -22.37 29.73 -14.12
N PRO A 132 -23.15 28.78 -13.57
CA PRO A 132 -24.60 28.90 -13.59
C PRO A 132 -24.98 30.25 -12.98
N THR A 133 -25.77 31.05 -13.69
CA THR A 133 -26.20 32.38 -13.27
C THR A 133 -27.06 32.38 -12.00
N VAL A 134 -27.34 31.20 -11.43
CA VAL A 134 -28.04 30.99 -10.17
C VAL A 134 -27.20 30.06 -9.29
N ILE A 135 -26.61 30.59 -8.21
CA ILE A 135 -26.08 29.79 -7.11
C ILE A 135 -27.31 29.34 -6.31
N ASP A 136 -27.63 28.05 -6.38
CA ASP A 136 -28.68 27.47 -5.55
C ASP A 136 -28.19 27.45 -4.09
N PRO A 137 -28.98 27.89 -3.09
CA PRO A 137 -28.58 27.83 -1.69
C PRO A 137 -28.46 26.39 -1.16
N ASN A 138 -29.07 25.40 -1.83
CA ASN A 138 -28.88 23.99 -1.52
C ASN A 138 -27.53 23.53 -2.11
N PRO A 139 -26.54 23.15 -1.28
CA PRO A 139 -25.21 22.76 -1.78
C PRO A 139 -25.26 21.56 -2.70
N ASP A 140 -26.24 20.66 -2.59
CA ASP A 140 -26.39 19.51 -3.49
C ASP A 140 -26.95 19.88 -4.87
N VAL A 141 -27.86 20.87 -4.92
CA VAL A 141 -28.40 21.40 -6.17
C VAL A 141 -27.38 22.33 -6.81
N ALA A 142 -26.69 23.15 -6.02
CA ALA A 142 -25.57 23.97 -6.45
C ALA A 142 -24.47 23.08 -7.04
N TYR A 143 -24.12 21.99 -6.35
CA TYR A 143 -23.27 20.93 -6.85
C TYR A 143 -23.84 20.49 -8.22
N TYR A 144 -25.02 19.88 -8.29
CA TYR A 144 -25.56 19.34 -9.54
C TYR A 144 -25.59 20.35 -10.72
N ASN A 145 -25.97 21.60 -10.47
CA ASN A 145 -26.09 22.68 -11.46
C ASN A 145 -24.73 23.23 -11.93
N PHE A 146 -23.75 23.42 -11.03
CA PHE A 146 -22.38 23.78 -11.39
C PHE A 146 -21.74 22.72 -12.31
N TYR A 147 -22.23 21.49 -12.19
CA TYR A 147 -21.73 20.32 -12.90
C TYR A 147 -22.51 19.93 -14.17
N SER A 148 -23.54 20.69 -14.56
CA SER A 148 -24.30 20.49 -15.82
C SER A 148 -23.98 21.55 -16.88
N SER A 149 -23.28 22.63 -16.52
CA SER A 149 -22.91 23.67 -17.48
C SER A 149 -21.84 23.19 -18.46
N VAL A 150 -22.07 23.50 -19.73
CA VAL A 150 -21.13 23.29 -20.83
C VAL A 150 -20.14 24.46 -20.82
N GLY A 151 -18.87 24.19 -20.53
CA GLY A 151 -17.83 25.22 -20.56
C GLY A 151 -17.47 25.62 -22.00
N ALA A 152 -17.08 26.88 -22.21
CA ALA A 152 -16.63 27.36 -23.51
C ALA A 152 -15.10 27.42 -23.56
N GLY A 153 -14.52 27.02 -24.71
CA GLY A 153 -13.12 27.29 -25.05
C GLY A 153 -12.93 28.74 -25.44
N VAL A 154 -12.11 29.46 -24.68
CA VAL A 154 -11.70 30.83 -25.02
C VAL A 154 -10.19 31.00 -24.91
N GLN A 155 -9.68 32.13 -25.37
CA GLN A 155 -8.30 32.55 -25.09
C GLN A 155 -8.25 33.59 -23.96
N GLN A 156 -7.32 33.45 -23.02
CA GLN A 156 -7.07 34.43 -21.95
C GLN A 156 -5.58 34.75 -21.80
N SER A 157 -5.26 35.86 -21.12
CA SER A 157 -3.89 36.15 -20.72
C SER A 157 -3.36 35.01 -19.84
N TYR A 158 -2.15 34.53 -20.13
CA TYR A 158 -1.54 33.48 -19.34
C TYR A 158 -1.22 33.99 -17.93
N VAL A 159 -1.77 33.31 -16.93
CA VAL A 159 -1.60 33.64 -15.51
C VAL A 159 -1.32 32.38 -14.68
N ALA A 160 -0.85 31.31 -15.33
CA ALA A 160 -0.54 30.01 -14.73
C ALA A 160 -1.71 29.42 -13.90
N LYS A 161 -2.95 29.66 -14.36
CA LYS A 161 -4.14 29.05 -13.75
C LYS A 161 -4.25 27.59 -14.20
N GLU A 162 -4.75 26.72 -13.33
CA GLU A 162 -5.05 25.32 -13.66
C GLU A 162 -6.00 25.18 -14.87
N ALA A 163 -6.92 26.13 -15.05
CA ALA A 163 -7.83 26.18 -16.20
C ALA A 163 -7.13 26.43 -17.57
N GLN A 164 -5.84 26.78 -17.55
CA GLN A 164 -4.98 27.01 -18.72
C GLN A 164 -3.98 25.87 -18.94
N GLN A 165 -4.02 24.85 -18.09
CA GLN A 165 -3.14 23.69 -18.12
C GLN A 165 -3.94 22.48 -18.61
N PHE A 166 -3.33 21.71 -19.51
CA PHE A 166 -3.98 20.60 -20.19
C PHE A 166 -3.13 19.35 -20.08
N HIS A 167 -3.76 18.22 -19.78
CA HIS A 167 -3.14 16.92 -19.96
C HIS A 167 -3.41 16.45 -21.39
N ILE A 168 -2.34 16.12 -22.12
CA ILE A 168 -2.43 15.63 -23.49
C ILE A 168 -1.90 14.21 -23.50
N ALA A 169 -2.80 13.24 -23.66
CA ALA A 169 -2.46 11.82 -23.58
C ALA A 169 -2.81 11.10 -24.89
N PRO A 170 -1.97 10.15 -25.36
CA PRO A 170 -2.32 9.33 -26.51
C PRO A 170 -3.54 8.48 -26.19
N ILE A 171 -4.46 8.39 -27.14
CA ILE A 171 -5.63 7.52 -27.04
C ILE A 171 -5.16 6.11 -27.41
N LYS A 172 -5.08 5.24 -26.39
CA LYS A 172 -4.84 3.81 -26.57
C LYS A 172 -6.20 3.11 -26.64
N ASP A 173 -6.51 2.53 -27.79
CA ASP A 173 -7.61 1.56 -27.89
C ASP A 173 -7.17 0.24 -27.28
N SER A 174 -8.10 -0.54 -26.73
CA SER A 174 -7.88 -1.85 -26.09
C SER A 174 -7.22 -2.91 -26.98
N TYR A 175 -6.99 -2.59 -28.26
CA TYR A 175 -6.42 -3.45 -29.29
C TYR A 175 -5.13 -2.87 -29.87
N GLN A 176 -4.33 -2.14 -29.11
CA GLN A 176 -2.98 -1.76 -29.55
C GLN A 176 -1.95 -2.76 -29.01
N GLU A 177 -0.93 -3.05 -29.82
CA GLU A 177 0.21 -3.81 -29.33
C GLU A 177 0.91 -3.01 -28.23
N ALA A 178 1.24 -3.66 -27.12
CA ALA A 178 1.79 -2.99 -25.94
C ALA A 178 2.89 -3.84 -25.29
N LEU A 179 3.96 -3.18 -24.86
CA LEU A 179 4.97 -3.77 -23.99
C LEU A 179 4.76 -3.21 -22.59
N VAL A 180 4.44 -4.10 -21.66
CA VAL A 180 3.84 -3.76 -20.38
C VAL A 180 4.73 -4.25 -19.24
N VAL A 181 4.94 -3.36 -18.27
CA VAL A 181 5.64 -3.60 -17.00
C VAL A 181 4.85 -2.91 -15.88
N PRO A 182 4.97 -3.34 -14.61
CA PRO A 182 4.45 -2.58 -13.48
C PRO A 182 5.12 -1.21 -13.41
N GLN A 183 4.34 -0.13 -13.34
CA GLN A 183 4.89 1.24 -13.45
C GLN A 183 5.68 1.67 -12.20
N LEU A 184 5.47 1.01 -11.07
CA LEU A 184 6.30 1.22 -9.86
C LEU A 184 7.63 0.46 -9.91
N GLY A 185 7.75 -0.55 -10.77
CA GLY A 185 8.92 -1.42 -10.86
C GLY A 185 8.81 -2.70 -10.02
N TRP A 186 9.97 -3.32 -9.75
CA TRP A 186 10.10 -4.53 -8.94
C TRP A 186 11.16 -4.38 -7.85
N LYS A 187 11.00 -5.14 -6.76
CA LYS A 187 12.08 -5.36 -5.81
C LYS A 187 13.16 -6.31 -6.39
N PRO A 188 14.45 -6.13 -6.06
CA PRO A 188 15.58 -6.92 -6.55
C PRO A 188 15.42 -8.44 -6.56
N HIS A 189 14.79 -9.02 -5.55
CA HIS A 189 14.77 -10.48 -5.36
C HIS A 189 13.40 -11.13 -5.66
N HIS A 190 12.42 -10.33 -6.09
CA HIS A 190 11.11 -10.83 -6.46
C HIS A 190 11.04 -11.28 -7.92
N LYS A 191 9.97 -12.01 -8.24
CA LYS A 191 9.64 -12.40 -9.61
C LYS A 191 9.38 -11.16 -10.47
N LYS A 192 9.98 -11.12 -11.67
CA LYS A 192 9.89 -9.98 -12.60
C LYS A 192 9.47 -10.47 -13.97
N GLU A 193 8.30 -10.05 -14.43
CA GLU A 193 7.75 -10.47 -15.70
C GLU A 193 7.32 -9.25 -16.52
N ALA A 194 7.80 -9.15 -17.76
CA ALA A 194 7.29 -8.18 -18.72
C ALA A 194 6.38 -8.86 -19.73
N LEU A 195 5.34 -8.16 -20.16
CA LEU A 195 4.30 -8.71 -21.02
C LEU A 195 4.27 -7.96 -22.35
N LEU A 196 4.42 -8.68 -23.45
CA LEU A 196 4.14 -8.19 -24.80
C LEU A 196 2.74 -8.66 -25.20
N ILE A 197 1.87 -7.70 -25.45
CA ILE A 197 0.50 -7.88 -25.93
C ILE A 197 0.51 -7.61 -27.43
N SER A 198 -0.01 -8.55 -28.22
CA SER A 198 -0.06 -8.46 -29.67
C SER A 198 -1.44 -8.83 -30.20
N ASN A 199 -1.90 -8.13 -31.24
CA ASN A 199 -3.14 -8.52 -31.95
C ASN A 199 -2.90 -9.60 -33.00
N THR A 200 -1.64 -9.86 -33.32
CA THR A 200 -1.25 -10.90 -34.27
C THR A 200 -0.40 -11.95 -33.58
N GLU A 201 -0.51 -13.20 -34.01
CA GLU A 201 0.33 -14.25 -33.47
C GLU A 201 1.77 -14.04 -33.95
N LEU A 202 2.64 -13.69 -33.01
CA LEU A 202 4.08 -13.65 -33.19
C LEU A 202 4.64 -15.07 -32.99
N GLY A 203 5.81 -15.34 -33.59
CA GLY A 203 6.56 -16.58 -33.36
C GLY A 203 7.14 -16.64 -31.95
N VAL A 204 8.47 -16.61 -31.85
CA VAL A 204 9.18 -16.50 -30.56
C VAL A 204 9.81 -15.11 -30.49
N PRO A 205 9.09 -14.08 -30.04
CA PRO A 205 9.64 -12.74 -29.97
C PRO A 205 10.81 -12.71 -28.98
N THR A 206 11.81 -11.88 -29.28
CA THR A 206 12.96 -11.65 -28.40
C THR A 206 12.79 -10.33 -27.65
N PHE A 207 13.47 -10.22 -26.52
CA PHE A 207 13.56 -8.99 -25.75
C PHE A 207 15.02 -8.62 -25.46
N ASN A 208 15.26 -7.32 -25.26
CA ASN A 208 16.52 -6.75 -24.83
C ASN A 208 16.27 -5.74 -23.71
N VAL A 209 16.94 -5.91 -22.58
CA VAL A 209 16.96 -4.98 -21.46
C VAL A 209 18.26 -4.19 -21.49
N VAL A 210 18.13 -2.87 -21.44
CA VAL A 210 19.22 -1.92 -21.48
C VAL A 210 19.22 -1.12 -20.18
N ASP A 211 20.39 -0.98 -19.55
CA ASP A 211 20.57 -0.04 -18.43
C ASP A 211 20.47 1.40 -18.96
N ALA A 212 19.57 2.20 -18.38
CA ALA A 212 19.21 3.51 -18.93
C ALA A 212 20.36 4.53 -18.83
N LEU A 213 21.31 4.36 -17.91
CA LEU A 213 22.43 5.27 -17.74
C LEU A 213 23.58 4.95 -18.71
N SER A 214 24.02 3.70 -18.71
CA SER A 214 25.15 3.21 -19.52
C SER A 214 24.76 2.95 -20.97
N GLN A 215 23.46 2.80 -21.26
CA GLN A 215 22.93 2.39 -22.56
C GLN A 215 23.47 1.02 -23.01
N THR A 216 23.87 0.16 -22.06
CA THR A 216 24.36 -1.20 -22.34
C THR A 216 23.29 -2.26 -22.12
N SER A 217 23.29 -3.29 -22.95
CA SER A 217 22.44 -4.46 -22.76
C SER A 217 22.89 -5.24 -21.52
N VAL A 218 21.96 -5.48 -20.60
CA VAL A 218 22.21 -6.20 -19.33
C VAL A 218 21.49 -7.54 -19.26
N LEU A 219 20.43 -7.72 -20.06
CA LEU A 219 19.71 -8.99 -20.16
C LEU A 219 19.04 -9.10 -21.54
N THR A 220 19.14 -10.27 -22.17
CA THR A 220 18.43 -10.59 -23.43
C THR A 220 17.83 -11.96 -23.35
N GLY A 221 16.70 -12.19 -24.01
CA GLY A 221 16.09 -13.51 -24.06
C GLY A 221 14.96 -13.63 -25.06
N THR A 222 14.25 -14.74 -24.98
CA THR A 222 13.02 -15.01 -25.72
C THR A 222 11.81 -14.89 -24.82
N MET A 223 10.69 -14.43 -25.35
CA MET A 223 9.42 -14.40 -24.63
C MET A 223 8.63 -15.68 -24.90
N THR A 224 7.93 -16.17 -23.87
CA THR A 224 7.10 -17.36 -23.94
C THR A 224 5.65 -16.97 -24.18
N LYS A 225 5.01 -17.55 -25.21
CA LYS A 225 3.58 -17.34 -25.44
C LYS A 225 2.77 -17.94 -24.29
N TRP A 226 1.90 -17.14 -23.67
CA TRP A 226 0.92 -17.62 -22.70
C TRP A 226 -0.25 -18.29 -23.45
N THR A 227 -0.53 -19.55 -23.11
CA THR A 227 -1.39 -20.44 -23.90
C THR A 227 -2.70 -20.85 -23.21
N ALA A 228 -2.85 -20.54 -21.93
CA ALA A 228 -4.04 -20.90 -21.17
C ALA A 228 -5.20 -19.99 -21.59
N THR A 229 -6.07 -20.47 -22.49
CA THR A 229 -7.28 -19.77 -22.98
C THR A 229 -7.02 -18.40 -23.63
N SER A 230 -7.22 -18.30 -24.95
CA SER A 230 -7.27 -17.02 -25.66
C SER A 230 -8.57 -16.28 -25.31
N THR A 231 -8.70 -15.84 -24.06
CA THR A 231 -9.99 -15.37 -23.53
C THR A 231 -10.33 -13.97 -24.03
N TRP A 232 -9.39 -13.26 -24.66
CA TRP A 232 -9.54 -11.82 -24.94
C TRP A 232 -9.06 -11.37 -26.33
N GLY A 233 -9.01 -12.29 -27.31
CA GLY A 233 -8.76 -11.94 -28.72
C GLY A 233 -7.36 -11.35 -29.02
N GLN A 234 -6.42 -11.45 -28.08
CA GLN A 234 -5.02 -11.02 -28.21
C GLN A 234 -4.07 -12.16 -27.82
N TYR A 235 -2.82 -12.00 -28.23
CA TYR A 235 -1.71 -12.89 -27.91
C TYR A 235 -0.81 -12.25 -26.86
N TYR A 236 -0.40 -13.05 -25.89
CA TYR A 236 0.35 -12.61 -24.72
C TYR A 236 1.68 -13.34 -24.69
N TYR A 237 2.78 -12.60 -24.59
CA TYR A 237 4.13 -13.16 -24.52
C TYR A 237 4.83 -12.64 -23.27
N VAL A 238 5.32 -13.54 -22.44
CA VAL A 238 5.93 -13.22 -21.14
C VAL A 238 7.45 -13.33 -21.24
N ALA A 239 8.16 -12.27 -20.84
CA ALA A 239 9.59 -12.30 -20.60
C ALA A 239 9.86 -12.43 -19.10
N ASP A 240 10.64 -13.44 -18.70
CA ASP A 240 11.15 -13.56 -17.34
C ASP A 240 12.43 -12.73 -17.19
N LEU A 241 12.39 -11.76 -16.29
CA LEU A 241 13.48 -10.83 -15.99
C LEU A 241 14.05 -11.07 -14.58
N SER A 242 13.68 -12.16 -13.92
CA SER A 242 13.94 -12.36 -12.49
C SER A 242 15.43 -12.47 -12.15
N THR A 243 16.29 -12.81 -13.12
CA THR A 243 17.75 -12.81 -12.97
C THR A 243 18.35 -11.41 -12.84
N LEU A 244 17.62 -10.36 -13.22
CA LEU A 244 18.02 -8.98 -13.03
C LEU A 244 17.65 -8.54 -11.61
N SER A 245 18.65 -8.40 -10.74
CA SER A 245 18.49 -8.01 -9.33
C SER A 245 19.19 -6.70 -8.98
N THR A 246 20.03 -6.17 -9.87
CA THR A 246 20.72 -4.90 -9.60
C THR A 246 19.72 -3.75 -9.61
N GLU A 247 19.70 -2.95 -8.55
CA GLU A 247 18.89 -1.73 -8.51
C GLU A 247 19.28 -0.78 -9.64
N GLY A 248 18.29 -0.15 -10.27
CA GLY A 248 18.54 0.75 -11.38
C GLY A 248 17.33 1.06 -12.23
N HIS A 249 17.56 1.99 -13.16
CA HIS A 249 16.61 2.35 -14.20
C HIS A 249 16.98 1.63 -15.50
N TYR A 250 16.00 0.97 -16.10
CA TYR A 250 16.21 0.15 -17.28
C TYR A 250 15.17 0.47 -18.37
N GLN A 251 15.45 0.02 -19.58
CA GLN A 251 14.52 -0.01 -20.70
C GLN A 251 14.41 -1.42 -21.23
N ILE A 252 13.20 -1.94 -21.41
CA ILE A 252 12.96 -3.19 -22.13
C ILE A 252 12.46 -2.90 -23.53
N GLN A 253 12.99 -3.62 -24.50
CA GLN A 253 12.68 -3.50 -25.92
C GLN A 253 12.21 -4.85 -26.45
N ALA A 254 11.04 -4.89 -27.11
CA ALA A 254 10.51 -6.08 -27.75
C ALA A 254 9.52 -5.68 -28.86
N ASN A 255 9.58 -6.37 -30.01
CA ASN A 255 8.70 -6.11 -31.16
C ASN A 255 8.64 -4.62 -31.60
N GLY A 256 9.76 -3.91 -31.55
CA GLY A 256 9.84 -2.47 -31.88
C GLY A 256 9.23 -1.53 -30.84
N LEU A 257 8.65 -2.08 -29.76
CA LEU A 257 8.16 -1.33 -28.61
C LEU A 257 9.27 -1.19 -27.57
N VAL A 258 9.22 -0.09 -26.81
CA VAL A 258 10.15 0.22 -25.73
C VAL A 258 9.34 0.72 -24.54
N THR A 259 9.68 0.26 -23.34
CA THR A 259 9.13 0.82 -22.10
C THR A 259 10.20 0.90 -21.02
N ASN A 260 10.06 1.88 -20.12
CA ASN A 260 10.96 2.09 -18.99
C ASN A 260 10.55 1.21 -17.81
N MET A 261 11.52 0.77 -17.01
CA MET A 261 11.26 0.01 -15.79
C MET A 261 12.26 0.34 -14.69
N LEU A 262 11.86 0.07 -13.44
CA LEU A 262 12.64 0.34 -12.24
C LEU A 262 12.85 -0.96 -11.46
N ILE A 263 14.05 -1.15 -10.93
CA ILE A 263 14.34 -2.13 -9.89
C ILE A 263 14.88 -1.39 -8.67
N GLY A 264 14.26 -1.59 -7.51
CA GLY A 264 14.67 -0.92 -6.27
C GLY A 264 13.98 -1.50 -5.04
N ASN A 265 14.65 -1.43 -3.88
CA ASN A 265 14.09 -1.90 -2.61
C ASN A 265 12.96 -0.99 -2.09
N ASP A 266 13.05 0.31 -2.36
CA ASP A 266 12.17 1.35 -1.79
C ASP A 266 10.97 1.71 -2.70
N ILE A 267 10.63 0.89 -3.69
CA ILE A 267 9.59 1.26 -4.68
C ILE A 267 8.17 1.35 -4.12
N TYR A 268 7.93 0.83 -2.91
CA TYR A 268 6.65 0.93 -2.20
C TYR A 268 6.66 1.96 -1.06
N SER A 269 7.83 2.41 -0.62
CA SER A 269 8.01 3.51 0.36
C SER A 269 8.20 4.87 -0.32
N GLU A 270 8.86 4.92 -1.47
CA GLU A 270 9.15 6.13 -2.24
C GLU A 270 8.36 6.15 -3.55
N ILE A 271 7.04 6.02 -3.41
CA ILE A 271 6.16 5.91 -4.55
C ILE A 271 6.22 7.20 -5.36
N LYS A 272 6.66 7.13 -6.61
CA LYS A 272 6.80 8.33 -7.44
C LYS A 272 5.44 8.88 -7.81
N TYR A 273 5.27 10.17 -7.54
CA TYR A 273 4.13 10.91 -8.07
C TYR A 273 4.31 11.04 -9.58
N ASN A 274 3.25 10.79 -10.33
CA ASN A 274 3.25 10.86 -11.79
C ASN A 274 3.39 12.30 -12.35
N LYS A 275 3.65 13.30 -11.51
CA LYS A 275 4.05 14.65 -11.92
C LYS A 275 5.38 15.09 -11.28
N GLY A 276 6.15 14.11 -10.80
CA GLY A 276 7.43 14.31 -10.15
C GLY A 276 7.34 14.46 -8.63
N GLY A 277 8.35 13.94 -7.94
CA GLY A 277 8.40 13.88 -6.48
C GLY A 277 7.92 12.53 -5.94
N MET A 278 7.70 12.47 -4.63
CA MET A 278 7.20 11.29 -3.93
C MET A 278 5.78 11.56 -3.46
N LEU A 279 4.93 10.54 -3.57
CA LEU A 279 3.56 10.57 -3.10
C LEU A 279 3.50 10.03 -1.67
N SER A 280 2.89 10.80 -0.78
CA SER A 280 2.68 10.45 0.62
C SER A 280 1.20 10.18 0.91
N TYR A 281 0.87 9.63 2.07
CA TYR A 281 -0.53 9.48 2.48
C TYR A 281 -1.20 10.84 2.67
N SER A 282 -0.44 11.89 3.03
CA SER A 282 -0.96 13.26 3.07
C SER A 282 -1.47 13.72 1.70
N ASP A 283 -0.87 13.29 0.60
CA ASP A 283 -1.33 13.65 -0.74
C ASP A 283 -2.63 12.92 -1.09
N PHE A 284 -2.77 11.64 -0.71
CA PHE A 284 -4.05 10.92 -0.80
C PHE A 284 -5.14 11.62 0.01
N PHE A 285 -4.82 12.04 1.25
CA PHE A 285 -5.79 12.71 2.10
C PHE A 285 -6.18 14.08 1.57
N ASN A 286 -5.26 14.83 0.98
CA ASN A 286 -5.54 16.12 0.36
C ASN A 286 -6.26 16.03 -0.99
N GLY A 287 -6.20 14.88 -1.66
CA GLY A 287 -6.93 14.59 -2.90
C GLY A 287 -8.30 13.97 -2.64
N PHE A 288 -8.44 12.69 -2.98
CA PHE A 288 -9.71 11.96 -2.99
C PHE A 288 -10.48 12.04 -1.67
N TRP A 289 -9.78 11.94 -0.54
CA TRP A 289 -10.42 11.88 0.77
C TRP A 289 -10.97 13.23 1.20
N LYS A 290 -10.16 14.30 1.14
CA LYS A 290 -10.61 15.68 1.41
C LYS A 290 -11.78 16.06 0.54
N TYR A 291 -11.74 15.70 -0.74
CA TYR A 291 -12.86 15.95 -1.64
C TYR A 291 -14.16 15.27 -1.18
N ASN A 292 -14.04 14.02 -0.70
CA ASN A 292 -15.19 13.26 -0.24
C ASN A 292 -15.57 13.59 1.20
N ARG A 293 -14.87 14.46 1.93
CA ARG A 293 -15.33 14.93 3.23
C ARG A 293 -16.70 15.58 3.12
N PHE A 294 -17.49 15.41 4.17
CA PHE A 294 -18.74 16.14 4.32
C PHE A 294 -18.53 17.65 4.30
N TYR A 295 -19.62 18.37 4.02
CA TYR A 295 -19.61 19.82 4.05
C TYR A 295 -19.15 20.33 5.44
N PRO A 296 -18.37 21.42 5.48
CA PRO A 296 -17.84 21.95 6.73
C PRO A 296 -18.95 22.54 7.62
N GLU A 297 -20.08 22.95 7.04
CA GLU A 297 -21.27 23.36 7.77
C GLU A 297 -22.21 22.20 8.06
N ILE A 298 -22.83 22.22 9.24
CA ILE A 298 -23.93 21.31 9.59
C ILE A 298 -25.05 21.44 8.56
N GLN A 299 -25.47 20.30 8.01
CA GLN A 299 -26.57 20.23 7.04
C GLN A 299 -27.83 19.69 7.71
N THR A 300 -28.87 20.51 7.82
CA THR A 300 -30.20 20.04 8.23
C THR A 300 -30.92 19.40 7.04
N ILE A 301 -31.03 18.08 7.04
CA ILE A 301 -31.76 17.33 6.00
C ILE A 301 -32.99 16.63 6.58
N LYS A 302 -33.86 16.10 5.71
CA LYS A 302 -35.03 15.32 6.15
C LYS A 302 -34.56 14.00 6.76
N LYS A 303 -35.10 13.64 7.92
CA LYS A 303 -34.95 12.32 8.55
C LYS A 303 -36.06 11.41 8.03
N ALA A 304 -35.74 10.20 7.62
CA ALA A 304 -36.72 9.27 7.05
C ALA A 304 -36.41 7.80 7.35
N THR A 305 -37.42 6.95 7.21
CA THR A 305 -37.24 5.51 6.98
C THR A 305 -37.49 5.21 5.51
N VAL A 306 -36.82 4.21 4.95
CA VAL A 306 -37.05 3.71 3.59
C VAL A 306 -37.75 2.35 3.62
N SER A 307 -38.68 2.16 2.69
CA SER A 307 -39.34 0.87 2.37
C SER A 307 -39.16 0.55 0.89
N ASP A 308 -38.94 -0.72 0.54
CA ASP A 308 -38.94 -1.16 -0.87
C ASP A 308 -40.33 -1.71 -1.26
N ASN A 309 -41.02 -1.00 -2.15
CA ASN A 309 -42.30 -1.40 -2.70
C ASN A 309 -42.14 -1.82 -4.17
N ASN A 310 -41.90 -3.11 -4.41
CA ASN A 310 -41.72 -3.72 -5.75
C ASN A 310 -40.60 -3.06 -6.58
N GLY A 311 -39.44 -2.80 -5.98
CA GLY A 311 -38.27 -2.19 -6.63
C GLY A 311 -38.30 -0.66 -6.66
N THR A 312 -39.24 -0.05 -5.93
CA THR A 312 -39.33 1.40 -5.76
C THR A 312 -39.09 1.74 -4.29
N GLU A 313 -38.01 2.50 -4.04
CA GLU A 313 -37.71 3.01 -2.69
C GLU A 313 -38.67 4.16 -2.33
N GLU A 314 -39.43 3.98 -1.26
CA GLU A 314 -40.33 5.00 -0.70
C GLU A 314 -39.77 5.54 0.62
N PHE A 315 -39.63 6.87 0.71
CA PHE A 315 -39.10 7.55 1.89
C PHE A 315 -40.24 8.10 2.75
N THR A 316 -40.38 7.59 3.98
CA THR A 316 -41.31 8.12 4.98
C THR A 316 -40.58 9.11 5.89
N VAL A 317 -40.85 10.40 5.71
CA VAL A 317 -40.21 11.47 6.48
C VAL A 317 -40.75 11.49 7.91
N THR A 318 -39.85 11.39 8.89
CA THR A 318 -40.16 11.37 10.33
C THR A 318 -39.69 12.63 11.06
N GLY A 319 -38.94 13.50 10.39
CA GLY A 319 -38.47 14.77 10.94
C GLY A 319 -37.31 15.36 10.16
N THR A 320 -36.41 16.03 10.87
CA THR A 320 -35.13 16.53 10.34
C THR A 320 -33.96 15.93 11.12
N TYR A 321 -32.78 15.99 10.53
CA TYR A 321 -31.53 15.58 11.15
C TYR A 321 -30.41 16.54 10.76
N ASP A 322 -29.62 16.95 11.74
CA ASP A 322 -28.45 17.80 11.56
C ASP A 322 -27.23 16.91 11.33
N VAL A 323 -26.83 16.78 10.06
CA VAL A 323 -25.67 15.97 9.68
C VAL A 323 -24.40 16.65 10.19
N PRO A 324 -23.59 15.97 11.03
CA PRO A 324 -22.35 16.54 11.55
C PRO A 324 -21.32 16.71 10.42
N PRO A 325 -20.40 17.69 10.51
CA PRO A 325 -19.41 17.99 9.46
C PRO A 325 -18.20 17.05 9.52
N TYR A 326 -18.45 15.75 9.70
CA TYR A 326 -17.44 14.70 9.81
C TYR A 326 -17.83 13.50 8.95
N GLY A 327 -16.85 12.71 8.55
CA GLY A 327 -17.04 11.55 7.69
C GLY A 327 -16.96 11.88 6.21
N TRP A 328 -17.19 10.85 5.40
CA TRP A 328 -17.01 10.91 3.95
C TRP A 328 -18.29 10.52 3.21
N PHE A 329 -18.50 11.17 2.09
CA PHE A 329 -19.33 10.67 1.01
C PHE A 329 -18.71 9.38 0.45
N ASP A 330 -19.53 8.37 0.23
CA ASP A 330 -19.14 7.05 -0.28
C ASP A 330 -18.47 7.15 -1.65
N ALA A 331 -18.99 8.07 -2.48
CA ALA A 331 -18.61 8.24 -3.87
C ALA A 331 -19.12 9.60 -4.39
N HIS A 332 -19.24 9.76 -5.71
CA HIS A 332 -19.75 10.98 -6.33
C HIS A 332 -21.24 11.20 -6.05
N SER A 333 -21.97 10.14 -5.70
CA SER A 333 -23.38 10.24 -5.35
C SER A 333 -23.68 11.13 -4.14
N ARG A 334 -22.64 11.52 -3.37
CA ARG A 334 -22.77 12.19 -2.07
C ARG A 334 -23.63 11.41 -1.07
N ASP A 335 -23.90 10.13 -1.33
CA ASP A 335 -24.44 9.25 -0.30
C ASP A 335 -23.38 9.05 0.77
N SER A 336 -23.80 8.73 1.99
CA SER A 336 -22.91 8.19 3.02
C SER A 336 -23.51 6.93 3.57
N LYS A 337 -22.63 5.94 3.74
CA LYS A 337 -22.97 4.57 4.12
C LYS A 337 -22.15 4.25 5.36
N MET A 338 -22.82 4.09 6.49
CA MET A 338 -22.13 3.95 7.78
C MET A 338 -21.17 2.75 7.80
N GLY A 339 -21.58 1.61 7.23
CA GLY A 339 -20.72 0.43 7.13
C GLY A 339 -19.49 0.61 6.25
N ARG A 340 -19.57 1.47 5.24
CA ARG A 340 -18.42 1.73 4.36
C ARG A 340 -17.45 2.71 4.97
N THR A 341 -17.98 3.68 5.73
CA THR A 341 -17.17 4.53 6.59
C THR A 341 -16.42 3.67 7.61
N ALA A 342 -17.09 2.72 8.25
CA ALA A 342 -16.46 1.78 9.17
C ALA A 342 -15.39 0.92 8.49
N LYS A 343 -15.65 0.41 7.28
CA LYS A 343 -14.63 -0.31 6.51
C LYS A 343 -13.41 0.57 6.22
N ALA A 344 -13.61 1.80 5.76
CA ALA A 344 -12.51 2.71 5.48
C ALA A 344 -11.63 2.92 6.71
N ILE A 345 -12.25 3.14 7.88
CA ILE A 345 -11.55 3.23 9.16
C ILE A 345 -10.79 1.93 9.44
N ALA A 346 -11.43 0.76 9.30
CA ALA A 346 -10.78 -0.52 9.55
C ALA A 346 -9.57 -0.78 8.63
N ASP A 347 -9.68 -0.49 7.33
CA ASP A 347 -8.58 -0.64 6.38
C ASP A 347 -7.42 0.33 6.70
N MET A 348 -7.73 1.58 7.09
CA MET A 348 -6.71 2.54 7.55
C MET A 348 -6.03 2.06 8.83
N CYS A 349 -6.78 1.49 9.78
CA CYS A 349 -6.21 0.91 10.99
C CYS A 349 -5.27 -0.25 10.67
N LEU A 350 -5.67 -1.13 9.75
CA LEU A 350 -4.81 -2.21 9.28
C LEU A 350 -3.57 -1.66 8.57
N GLY A 351 -3.70 -0.61 7.74
CA GLY A 351 -2.55 0.09 7.15
C GLY A 351 -1.60 0.66 8.21
N HIS A 352 -2.13 1.26 9.26
CA HIS A 352 -1.34 1.84 10.36
C HIS A 352 -0.46 0.82 11.07
N PHE A 353 -0.96 -0.40 11.30
CA PHE A 353 -0.16 -1.47 11.90
C PHE A 353 1.09 -1.84 11.10
N HIS A 354 1.05 -1.65 9.78
CA HIS A 354 2.16 -1.95 8.86
C HIS A 354 2.94 -0.71 8.43
N THR A 355 2.46 0.49 8.74
CA THR A 355 3.14 1.73 8.31
C THR A 355 4.38 1.98 9.17
N THR A 356 5.55 1.98 8.54
CA THR A 356 6.85 2.23 9.20
C THR A 356 7.25 3.70 9.16
N ASN A 357 6.80 4.45 8.14
CA ASN A 357 7.03 5.89 8.03
C ASN A 357 6.18 6.66 9.06
N LEU A 358 6.83 7.49 9.89
CA LEU A 358 6.14 8.22 10.95
C LEU A 358 5.14 9.27 10.42
N ASP A 359 5.47 9.99 9.35
CA ASP A 359 4.61 11.05 8.82
C ASP A 359 3.33 10.47 8.22
N ASP A 360 3.45 9.35 7.49
CA ASP A 360 2.30 8.62 6.96
C ASP A 360 1.45 7.99 8.07
N LYS A 361 2.10 7.51 9.15
CA LYS A 361 1.41 6.98 10.32
C LYS A 361 0.59 8.05 11.04
N LEU A 362 1.15 9.24 11.22
CA LEU A 362 0.43 10.39 11.80
C LEU A 362 -0.71 10.87 10.89
N ALA A 363 -0.49 10.87 9.57
CA ALA A 363 -1.53 11.22 8.60
C ALA A 363 -2.71 10.23 8.66
N LEU A 364 -2.43 8.93 8.78
CA LEU A 364 -3.46 7.90 9.01
C LEU A 364 -4.22 8.13 10.32
N GLU A 365 -3.51 8.39 11.42
CA GLU A 365 -4.14 8.67 12.72
C GLU A 365 -5.11 9.85 12.63
N ASP A 366 -4.70 10.94 11.99
CA ASP A 366 -5.53 12.13 11.82
C ASP A 366 -6.79 11.85 10.99
N GLU A 367 -6.68 11.10 9.88
CA GLU A 367 -7.85 10.75 9.07
C GLU A 367 -8.76 9.72 9.75
N ILE A 368 -8.20 8.75 10.49
CA ILE A 368 -8.97 7.81 11.31
C ILE A 368 -9.79 8.57 12.35
N LYS A 369 -9.17 9.51 13.10
CA LYS A 369 -9.86 10.35 14.08
C LYS A 369 -11.00 11.14 13.44
N TYR A 370 -10.78 11.70 12.25
CA TYR A 370 -11.83 12.40 11.49
C TYR A 370 -13.02 11.49 11.15
N GLY A 371 -12.77 10.23 10.77
CA GLY A 371 -13.82 9.23 10.54
C GLY A 371 -14.55 8.81 11.83
N LEU A 372 -13.81 8.62 12.93
CA LEU A 372 -14.37 8.24 14.23
C LEU A 372 -15.36 9.28 14.77
N GLU A 373 -15.07 10.58 14.59
CA GLU A 373 -16.01 11.65 14.94
C GLU A 373 -17.38 11.47 14.28
N HIS A 374 -17.41 11.00 13.03
CA HIS A 374 -18.67 10.69 12.37
C HIS A 374 -19.40 9.53 13.05
N ILE A 375 -18.69 8.44 13.38
CA ILE A 375 -19.25 7.27 14.04
C ILE A 375 -19.81 7.63 15.43
N PHE A 376 -19.06 8.39 16.24
CA PHE A 376 -19.45 8.76 17.60
C PHE A 376 -20.69 9.66 17.64
N ARG A 377 -20.82 10.57 16.67
CA ARG A 377 -21.92 11.55 16.60
C ARG A 377 -23.20 11.01 15.99
N THR A 378 -23.13 9.89 15.27
CA THR A 378 -24.27 9.33 14.53
C THR A 378 -24.85 8.06 15.15
N LYS A 379 -24.29 7.61 16.29
CA LYS A 379 -24.76 6.41 16.99
C LYS A 379 -26.15 6.59 17.59
N ASN A 380 -26.96 5.54 17.53
CA ASN A 380 -28.22 5.47 18.26
C ASN A 380 -27.97 5.03 19.72
N ASN A 381 -28.92 5.33 20.60
CA ASN A 381 -28.81 5.00 22.03
C ASN A 381 -28.76 3.49 22.31
N ASP A 382 -29.28 2.66 21.40
CA ASP A 382 -29.31 1.20 21.51
C ASP A 382 -28.01 0.53 21.04
N GLY A 383 -27.04 1.31 20.54
CA GLY A 383 -25.80 0.80 19.96
C GLY A 383 -25.89 0.46 18.47
N SER A 384 -26.99 0.79 17.80
CA SER A 384 -27.09 0.67 16.34
C SER A 384 -26.65 1.95 15.61
N TRP A 385 -26.51 1.86 14.28
CA TRP A 385 -26.33 3.02 13.42
C TRP A 385 -27.37 3.07 12.30
N PRO A 386 -27.79 4.29 11.90
CA PRO A 386 -28.60 4.49 10.71
C PRO A 386 -27.88 3.98 9.45
N ALA A 387 -28.62 3.68 8.39
CA ALA A 387 -28.06 3.33 7.09
C ALA A 387 -27.17 4.47 6.55
N GLY A 388 -27.54 5.73 6.83
CA GLY A 388 -26.73 6.92 6.59
C GLY A 388 -27.46 7.98 5.77
N ARG A 389 -26.71 8.74 4.98
CA ARG A 389 -27.24 9.77 4.08
C ARG A 389 -27.53 9.16 2.72
N ILE A 390 -28.79 9.11 2.31
CA ILE A 390 -29.23 8.42 1.09
C ILE A 390 -29.98 9.39 0.18
N ARG A 391 -29.59 9.45 -1.09
CA ARG A 391 -30.33 10.15 -2.15
C ARG A 391 -31.59 9.40 -2.55
N GLU A 392 -32.61 10.14 -2.96
CA GLU A 392 -33.77 9.55 -3.63
C GLU A 392 -33.38 8.82 -4.94
N THR A 393 -34.11 7.75 -5.28
CA THR A 393 -33.84 6.92 -6.47
C THR A 393 -34.31 7.55 -7.77
N THR A 394 -35.37 8.35 -7.72
CA THR A 394 -36.03 8.91 -8.90
C THR A 394 -35.41 10.25 -9.31
N PRO A 395 -35.10 10.47 -10.60
CA PRO A 395 -34.65 11.77 -11.11
C PRO A 395 -35.60 12.91 -10.72
N PRO A 396 -35.09 14.11 -10.39
CA PRO A 396 -33.73 14.59 -10.64
C PRO A 396 -32.65 14.16 -9.63
N ARG A 397 -32.96 13.36 -8.60
CA ARG A 397 -32.01 12.87 -7.57
C ARG A 397 -31.28 13.99 -6.82
N ILE A 398 -32.04 14.99 -6.39
CA ILE A 398 -31.50 16.18 -5.70
C ILE A 398 -31.86 16.24 -4.22
N HIS A 399 -32.73 15.33 -3.76
CA HIS A 399 -33.10 15.23 -2.36
C HIS A 399 -32.34 14.12 -1.65
N TYR A 400 -31.79 14.45 -0.48
CA TYR A 400 -31.10 13.54 0.41
C TYR A 400 -31.86 13.41 1.72
N TYR A 401 -31.85 12.19 2.26
CA TYR A 401 -32.48 11.83 3.51
C TYR A 401 -31.45 11.24 4.47
N TRP A 402 -31.60 11.55 5.76
CA TRP A 402 -30.96 10.78 6.81
C TRP A 402 -31.82 9.56 7.10
N VAL A 403 -31.39 8.40 6.62
CA VAL A 403 -32.17 7.16 6.65
C VAL A 403 -31.88 6.37 7.91
N THR A 404 -32.90 6.20 8.75
CA THR A 404 -32.77 5.67 10.12
C THR A 404 -32.94 4.17 10.23
N ASN A 405 -33.14 3.47 9.10
CA ASN A 405 -33.10 2.02 9.02
C ASN A 405 -31.78 1.49 9.61
N VAL A 406 -31.84 0.36 10.31
CA VAL A 406 -30.69 -0.23 11.04
C VAL A 406 -30.46 -1.65 10.60
N ASP A 407 -29.20 -2.10 10.63
CA ASP A 407 -28.78 -3.44 10.23
C ASP A 407 -27.75 -3.96 11.24
N ALA A 408 -27.94 -5.18 11.73
CA ALA A 408 -27.08 -5.76 12.77
C ALA A 408 -25.66 -5.99 12.23
N TYR A 409 -25.52 -6.54 11.03
CA TYR A 409 -24.20 -6.80 10.45
C TYR A 409 -23.44 -5.52 10.10
N ASN A 410 -24.15 -4.45 9.72
CA ASN A 410 -23.58 -3.12 9.56
C ASN A 410 -23.01 -2.60 10.89
N SER A 411 -23.77 -2.77 11.98
CA SER A 411 -23.32 -2.41 13.33
C SER A 411 -22.14 -3.27 13.79
N ALA A 412 -22.09 -4.55 13.39
CA ALA A 412 -20.94 -5.42 13.63
C ALA A 412 -19.68 -4.90 12.94
N ARG A 413 -19.79 -4.44 11.69
CA ARG A 413 -18.67 -3.83 10.97
C ARG A 413 -18.15 -2.56 11.67
N ILE A 414 -19.04 -1.77 12.25
CA ILE A 414 -18.68 -0.61 13.08
C ILE A 414 -17.95 -1.05 14.35
N ALA A 415 -18.45 -2.09 15.04
CA ALA A 415 -17.77 -2.67 16.20
C ALA A 415 -16.33 -3.11 15.86
N LYS A 416 -16.15 -3.79 14.71
CA LYS A 416 -14.83 -4.18 14.18
C LYS A 416 -13.89 -2.96 14.02
N ALA A 417 -14.37 -1.91 13.35
CA ALA A 417 -13.57 -0.71 13.09
C ALA A 417 -13.16 0.00 14.39
N LEU A 418 -14.09 0.10 15.35
CA LEU A 418 -13.84 0.71 16.66
C LEU A 418 -12.86 -0.12 17.51
N ALA A 419 -12.96 -1.45 17.47
CA ALA A 419 -12.02 -2.33 18.15
C ALA A 419 -10.60 -2.23 17.58
N LEU A 420 -10.46 -2.09 16.25
CA LEU A 420 -9.18 -1.80 15.60
C LEU A 420 -8.64 -0.43 16.00
N ALA A 421 -9.49 0.60 16.02
CA ALA A 421 -9.08 1.94 16.45
C ALA A 421 -8.60 1.97 17.91
N TYR A 422 -9.28 1.26 18.82
CA TYR A 422 -8.81 1.11 20.21
C TYR A 422 -7.39 0.55 20.27
N GLN A 423 -7.08 -0.49 19.48
CA GLN A 423 -5.75 -1.10 19.46
C GLN A 423 -4.64 -0.11 19.06
N ILE A 424 -4.95 0.86 18.19
CA ILE A 424 -4.02 1.91 17.76
C ILE A 424 -3.83 2.97 18.85
N PHE A 425 -4.94 3.46 19.41
CA PHE A 425 -4.93 4.66 20.25
C PHE A 425 -4.75 4.39 21.74
N LYS A 426 -4.88 3.15 22.23
CA LYS A 426 -4.85 2.81 23.67
C LYS A 426 -3.63 3.37 24.42
N ASP A 427 -2.49 3.48 23.73
CA ASP A 427 -1.23 3.92 24.36
C ASP A 427 -0.95 5.42 24.12
N SER A 428 -1.45 6.00 23.02
CA SER A 428 -1.14 7.38 22.60
C SER A 428 -2.25 8.39 22.89
N GLU A 429 -3.52 7.99 22.78
CA GLU A 429 -4.72 8.82 22.85
C GLU A 429 -5.81 8.10 23.68
N PRO A 430 -5.61 7.97 25.01
CA PRO A 430 -6.43 7.09 25.87
C PRO A 430 -7.92 7.48 25.90
N ASP A 431 -8.25 8.76 25.75
CA ASP A 431 -9.65 9.23 25.73
C ASP A 431 -10.38 8.74 24.47
N ILE A 432 -9.74 8.85 23.30
CA ILE A 432 -10.28 8.34 22.03
C ILE A 432 -10.38 6.82 22.09
N ALA A 433 -9.37 6.14 22.63
CA ALA A 433 -9.39 4.70 22.79
C ALA A 433 -10.54 4.24 23.71
N ALA A 434 -10.76 4.91 24.84
CA ALA A 434 -11.86 4.60 25.75
C ALA A 434 -13.23 4.81 25.09
N GLU A 435 -13.41 5.91 24.34
CA GLU A 435 -14.66 6.13 23.58
C GLU A 435 -14.85 5.09 22.48
N ALA A 436 -13.78 4.72 21.76
CA ALA A 436 -13.81 3.70 20.73
C ALA A 436 -14.23 2.34 21.31
N LEU A 437 -13.58 1.89 22.39
CA LEU A 437 -13.89 0.60 23.02
C LEU A 437 -15.31 0.57 23.58
N SER A 438 -15.71 1.58 24.37
CA SER A 438 -17.06 1.62 24.95
C SER A 438 -18.15 1.68 23.87
N THR A 439 -17.91 2.39 22.76
CA THR A 439 -18.83 2.42 21.62
C THR A 439 -18.84 1.08 20.88
N ALA A 440 -17.71 0.38 20.78
CA ALA A 440 -17.65 -0.96 20.20
C ALA A 440 -18.44 -1.99 21.04
N GLU A 441 -18.38 -1.88 22.37
CA GLU A 441 -19.16 -2.73 23.28
C GLU A 441 -20.66 -2.49 23.18
N LEU A 442 -21.09 -1.22 23.02
CA LEU A 442 -22.49 -0.88 22.75
C LEU A 442 -22.95 -1.47 21.41
N ALA A 443 -22.13 -1.32 20.37
CA ALA A 443 -22.38 -1.91 19.06
C ALA A 443 -22.54 -3.43 19.15
N TRP A 444 -21.61 -4.10 19.83
CA TRP A 444 -21.67 -5.53 20.08
C TRP A 444 -22.96 -5.93 20.83
N GLY A 445 -23.34 -5.17 21.86
CA GLY A 445 -24.58 -5.39 22.60
C GLY A 445 -25.82 -5.33 21.71
N PHE A 446 -25.89 -4.36 20.80
CA PHE A 446 -26.95 -4.30 19.79
C PHE A 446 -26.96 -5.55 18.90
N VAL A 447 -25.79 -5.90 18.36
CA VAL A 447 -25.66 -6.99 17.39
C VAL A 447 -26.10 -8.33 17.96
N ILE A 448 -25.62 -8.70 19.15
CA ILE A 448 -25.96 -9.99 19.77
C ILE A 448 -27.45 -10.08 20.11
N ASN A 449 -28.09 -8.96 20.44
CA ASN A 449 -29.53 -8.92 20.70
C ASN A 449 -30.38 -8.94 19.42
N ASN A 450 -29.77 -8.73 18.25
CA ASN A 450 -30.45 -8.54 16.97
C ASN A 450 -29.76 -9.29 15.82
N GLU A 451 -29.11 -10.44 16.05
CA GLU A 451 -28.20 -11.06 15.07
C GLU A 451 -28.84 -11.33 13.69
N LEU A 452 -30.15 -11.51 13.62
CA LEU A 452 -30.91 -11.77 12.39
C LEU A 452 -31.58 -10.52 11.79
N LEU A 453 -31.35 -9.34 12.36
CA LEU A 453 -31.93 -8.08 11.89
C LEU A 453 -31.17 -7.57 10.68
N VAL A 454 -31.63 -8.00 9.50
CA VAL A 454 -31.24 -7.47 8.20
C VAL A 454 -32.41 -6.66 7.66
N ASP A 455 -32.21 -5.36 7.44
CA ASP A 455 -33.28 -4.52 6.88
C ASP A 455 -33.38 -4.77 5.38
N GLU A 456 -34.43 -5.47 4.93
CA GLU A 456 -34.56 -5.79 3.52
C GLU A 456 -34.86 -4.56 2.64
N ASN A 457 -35.32 -3.46 3.24
CA ASN A 457 -35.76 -2.26 2.53
C ASN A 457 -34.62 -1.34 2.07
N ILE A 458 -33.43 -1.46 2.67
CA ILE A 458 -32.27 -0.68 2.24
C ILE A 458 -31.55 -1.36 1.08
N GLY A 459 -30.94 -0.59 0.17
CA GLY A 459 -30.18 -1.17 -0.93
C GLY A 459 -29.04 -2.08 -0.46
N LYS A 460 -28.67 -3.09 -1.25
CA LYS A 460 -27.59 -4.06 -0.93
C LYS A 460 -26.27 -3.41 -0.54
N SER A 461 -25.98 -2.19 -1.01
CA SER A 461 -24.77 -1.44 -0.67
C SER A 461 -24.71 -0.91 0.77
N PHE A 462 -25.83 -0.94 1.49
CA PHE A 462 -25.98 -0.40 2.84
C PHE A 462 -26.06 -1.49 3.92
N LYS A 463 -26.19 -2.76 3.53
CA LYS A 463 -26.31 -3.91 4.44
C LYS A 463 -24.95 -4.47 4.82
N GLY A 464 -24.84 -4.98 6.04
CA GLY A 464 -23.73 -5.83 6.42
C GLY A 464 -23.91 -7.28 5.95
N GLN A 465 -22.96 -8.13 6.31
CA GLN A 465 -22.99 -9.57 6.07
C GLN A 465 -22.63 -10.32 7.35
N SER A 466 -23.02 -11.60 7.45
CA SER A 466 -22.69 -12.42 8.62
C SER A 466 -21.19 -12.50 8.92
N VAL A 467 -20.33 -12.41 7.91
CA VAL A 467 -18.87 -12.32 8.09
C VAL A 467 -18.41 -11.07 8.87
N ASP A 468 -19.19 -9.99 8.86
CA ASP A 468 -18.90 -8.79 9.64
C ASP A 468 -19.03 -9.06 11.15
N LEU A 469 -19.97 -9.93 11.57
CA LEU A 469 -20.08 -10.36 12.96
C LEU A 469 -18.88 -11.21 13.40
N LEU A 470 -18.37 -12.07 12.52
CA LEU A 470 -17.14 -12.81 12.84
C LEU A 470 -15.95 -11.86 12.95
N GLY A 471 -15.79 -10.93 12.00
CA GLY A 471 -14.74 -9.92 12.06
C GLY A 471 -14.82 -9.07 13.33
N ALA A 472 -16.04 -8.68 13.74
CA ALA A 472 -16.28 -7.96 14.99
C ALA A 472 -15.86 -8.81 16.20
N ALA A 473 -16.24 -10.08 16.26
CA ALA A 473 -15.90 -10.98 17.35
C ALA A 473 -14.38 -11.12 17.51
N VAL A 474 -13.67 -11.27 16.39
CA VAL A 474 -12.20 -11.40 16.40
C VAL A 474 -11.54 -10.11 16.90
N GLU A 475 -11.90 -8.95 16.34
CA GLU A 475 -11.24 -7.70 16.73
C GLU A 475 -11.61 -7.26 18.15
N MET A 476 -12.83 -7.56 18.61
CA MET A 476 -13.20 -7.36 20.02
C MET A 476 -12.43 -8.30 20.96
N ALA A 477 -12.17 -9.55 20.55
CA ALA A 477 -11.32 -10.47 21.30
C ALA A 477 -9.88 -9.95 21.39
N TYR A 478 -9.34 -9.41 20.30
CA TYR A 478 -8.04 -8.74 20.28
C TYR A 478 -7.98 -7.53 21.21
N ALA A 479 -9.02 -6.68 21.17
CA ALA A 479 -9.07 -5.44 21.93
C ALA A 479 -9.18 -5.70 23.44
N THR A 480 -9.94 -6.71 23.86
CA THR A 480 -10.35 -6.86 25.27
C THR A 480 -9.78 -8.08 25.97
N GLY A 481 -9.44 -9.14 25.25
CA GLY A 481 -9.12 -10.44 25.84
C GLY A 481 -10.31 -11.15 26.49
N GLU A 482 -11.54 -10.64 26.36
CA GLU A 482 -12.70 -11.24 27.04
C GLU A 482 -13.22 -12.51 26.37
N THR A 483 -13.47 -13.53 27.20
CA THR A 483 -13.96 -14.86 26.79
C THR A 483 -15.24 -14.82 25.93
N LYS A 484 -16.14 -13.85 26.14
CA LYS A 484 -17.41 -13.77 25.39
C LYS A 484 -17.18 -13.54 23.89
N TYR A 485 -16.15 -12.79 23.50
CA TYR A 485 -15.82 -12.53 22.11
C TYR A 485 -15.14 -13.73 21.46
N PHE A 486 -14.20 -14.37 22.17
CA PHE A 486 -13.60 -15.63 21.72
C PHE A 486 -14.65 -16.72 21.52
N ASN A 487 -15.57 -16.89 22.45
CA ASN A 487 -16.64 -17.88 22.33
C ASN A 487 -17.48 -17.64 21.07
N LYS A 488 -17.82 -16.37 20.76
CA LYS A 488 -18.57 -16.05 19.55
C LYS A 488 -17.72 -16.24 18.27
N ALA A 489 -16.44 -15.88 18.29
CA ALA A 489 -15.54 -16.15 17.18
C ALA A 489 -15.41 -17.66 16.90
N ASP A 490 -15.20 -18.46 17.96
CA ASP A 490 -15.16 -19.93 17.92
C ASP A 490 -16.48 -20.51 17.39
N GLU A 491 -17.62 -20.05 17.92
CA GLU A 491 -18.96 -20.44 17.47
C GLU A 491 -19.11 -20.20 15.97
N MET A 492 -18.75 -19.00 15.49
CA MET A 492 -18.90 -18.62 14.09
C MET A 492 -17.92 -19.35 13.16
N PHE A 493 -16.67 -19.56 13.56
CA PHE A 493 -15.71 -20.37 12.78
C PHE A 493 -16.16 -21.84 12.67
N ASN A 494 -16.80 -22.37 13.72
CA ASN A 494 -17.34 -23.73 13.71
C ASN A 494 -18.68 -23.83 12.95
N ALA A 495 -19.53 -22.81 13.05
CA ALA A 495 -20.83 -22.75 12.39
C ALA A 495 -20.74 -22.38 10.92
N ALA A 496 -19.63 -21.77 10.47
CA ALA A 496 -19.36 -21.50 9.07
C ALA A 496 -19.48 -22.81 8.26
N LYS A 497 -20.54 -22.91 7.43
CA LYS A 497 -20.83 -24.10 6.63
C LYS A 497 -19.91 -24.14 5.41
N PHE A 498 -18.82 -24.89 5.52
CA PHE A 498 -17.92 -25.20 4.41
C PHE A 498 -18.49 -26.34 3.56
N LYS A 499 -19.18 -26.03 2.46
CA LYS A 499 -19.47 -27.02 1.41
C LYS A 499 -18.61 -26.71 0.20
N ASN A 500 -17.79 -27.67 -0.24
CA ASN A 500 -16.81 -27.52 -1.33
C ASN A 500 -15.73 -26.44 -1.08
N GLY A 501 -15.33 -26.26 0.19
CA GLY A 501 -14.29 -25.30 0.56
C GLY A 501 -14.67 -23.88 0.20
N ILE A 502 -15.77 -23.35 0.76
CA ILE A 502 -16.20 -21.95 0.59
C ILE A 502 -16.65 -21.38 1.93
N PHE A 503 -16.07 -20.25 2.34
CA PHE A 503 -16.64 -19.36 3.36
C PHE A 503 -17.81 -18.60 2.71
N THR A 504 -19.00 -19.20 2.71
CA THR A 504 -20.20 -18.59 2.10
C THR A 504 -20.99 -17.74 3.09
N LYS A 505 -21.71 -16.76 2.53
CA LYS A 505 -22.87 -16.12 3.15
C LYS A 505 -23.95 -17.17 3.46
N GLU A 506 -24.95 -16.82 4.29
CA GLU A 506 -26.09 -17.69 4.65
C GLU A 506 -26.86 -18.33 3.47
N ASP A 507 -26.68 -17.86 2.23
CA ASP A 507 -27.30 -18.41 1.03
C ASP A 507 -26.44 -19.45 0.25
N GLY A 508 -25.21 -19.71 0.69
CA GLY A 508 -24.38 -20.80 0.15
C GLY A 508 -23.69 -20.51 -1.19
N THR A 509 -23.46 -19.24 -1.57
CA THR A 509 -22.73 -18.92 -2.81
C THR A 509 -21.43 -18.12 -2.59
N LYS A 510 -20.29 -18.75 -2.99
CA LYS A 510 -18.99 -18.15 -3.40
C LYS A 510 -18.11 -17.42 -2.34
N TRP A 511 -16.79 -17.43 -2.53
CA TRP A 511 -15.76 -16.76 -1.71
C TRP A 511 -15.74 -15.22 -1.89
N PRO A 512 -15.13 -14.44 -0.95
CA PRO A 512 -14.80 -13.04 -1.19
C PRO A 512 -13.99 -12.88 -2.49
N SER A 513 -14.35 -11.89 -3.33
CA SER A 513 -13.84 -11.70 -4.70
C SER A 513 -14.33 -12.71 -5.75
N GLU A 514 -15.20 -13.65 -5.36
CA GLU A 514 -15.79 -14.68 -6.20
C GLU A 514 -17.26 -14.39 -6.61
N THR A 515 -17.87 -13.21 -6.44
CA THR A 515 -19.07 -12.84 -7.26
C THR A 515 -18.87 -11.60 -8.16
N GLY A 516 -19.67 -11.55 -9.24
CA GLY A 516 -19.61 -10.52 -10.28
C GLY A 516 -20.57 -9.35 -10.08
N ASN A 517 -21.45 -9.41 -9.07
CA ASN A 517 -22.38 -8.32 -8.82
C ASN A 517 -22.88 -8.33 -7.36
N THR A 518 -22.51 -7.31 -6.60
CA THR A 518 -23.40 -6.35 -5.95
C THR A 518 -22.61 -5.63 -4.88
N TYR A 519 -22.89 -4.34 -4.75
CA TYR A 519 -22.28 -3.40 -3.82
C TYR A 519 -22.11 -3.87 -2.35
N ALA A 520 -22.75 -4.96 -1.95
CA ALA A 520 -22.56 -5.62 -0.65
C ALA A 520 -21.16 -6.25 -0.49
N GLU A 521 -20.49 -6.66 -1.57
CA GLU A 521 -19.15 -7.28 -1.50
C GLU A 521 -17.99 -6.28 -1.54
N LEU A 522 -18.26 -5.01 -1.91
CA LEU A 522 -17.27 -3.92 -1.81
C LEU A 522 -16.70 -3.83 -0.38
N ASP A 523 -17.38 -4.48 0.57
CA ASP A 523 -17.14 -4.34 1.98
C ASP A 523 -16.52 -5.57 2.68
N ASN A 524 -16.16 -6.64 1.94
CA ASN A 524 -15.72 -7.93 2.51
C ASN A 524 -14.29 -7.94 3.13
N GLY A 525 -13.83 -6.83 3.70
CA GLY A 525 -12.52 -6.65 4.35
C GLY A 525 -12.38 -7.37 5.70
N SER A 526 -12.88 -8.60 5.81
CA SER A 526 -12.80 -9.40 7.03
C SER A 526 -11.68 -10.44 6.98
N ILE A 527 -11.15 -10.81 5.80
CA ILE A 527 -10.07 -11.81 5.69
C ILE A 527 -8.84 -11.45 6.55
N PRO A 528 -8.29 -10.21 6.54
CA PRO A 528 -7.20 -9.88 7.46
C PRO A 528 -7.55 -10.11 8.92
N SER A 529 -8.76 -9.73 9.37
CA SER A 529 -9.22 -10.04 10.73
C SER A 529 -9.30 -11.54 10.99
N LEU A 530 -9.76 -12.35 10.03
CA LEU A 530 -9.79 -13.81 10.19
C LEU A 530 -8.38 -14.40 10.33
N CYS A 531 -7.43 -13.94 9.51
CA CYS A 531 -6.04 -14.38 9.62
C CYS A 531 -5.42 -13.95 10.96
N ARG A 532 -5.73 -12.74 11.44
CA ARG A 532 -5.32 -12.27 12.77
C ARG A 532 -5.80 -13.20 13.87
N TYR A 533 -6.99 -13.81 13.75
CA TYR A 533 -7.51 -14.72 14.78
C TYR A 533 -6.56 -15.88 15.10
N TYR A 534 -5.80 -16.36 14.11
CA TYR A 534 -4.78 -17.41 14.30
C TYR A 534 -3.83 -17.08 15.48
N ASN A 535 -3.41 -15.82 15.59
CA ASN A 535 -2.42 -15.40 16.59
C ASN A 535 -2.98 -15.31 18.02
N ILE A 536 -4.32 -15.23 18.19
CA ILE A 536 -4.96 -15.10 19.50
C ILE A 536 -5.89 -16.25 19.86
N ALA A 537 -6.09 -17.21 18.96
CA ALA A 537 -6.94 -18.36 19.22
C ALA A 537 -6.45 -19.13 20.46
N ARG A 538 -7.36 -19.33 21.42
CA ARG A 538 -7.04 -19.86 22.77
C ARG A 538 -6.73 -21.35 22.80
N THR A 539 -7.11 -22.08 21.75
CA THR A 539 -6.89 -23.53 21.68
C THR A 539 -6.13 -23.88 20.42
N GLN A 540 -5.27 -24.90 20.51
CA GLN A 540 -4.54 -25.43 19.38
C GLN A 540 -5.49 -25.92 18.27
N GLY A 541 -6.59 -26.60 18.64
CA GLY A 541 -7.58 -27.06 17.67
C GLY A 541 -8.28 -25.91 16.92
N MET A 542 -8.48 -24.76 17.55
CA MET A 542 -8.99 -23.57 16.85
C MET A 542 -7.94 -22.96 15.93
N ARG A 543 -6.67 -22.91 16.33
CA ARG A 543 -5.58 -22.46 15.43
C ARG A 543 -5.50 -23.33 14.19
N GLU A 544 -5.48 -24.65 14.35
CA GLU A 544 -5.50 -25.63 13.26
C GLU A 544 -6.73 -25.45 12.36
N ARG A 545 -7.89 -25.16 12.95
CA ARG A 545 -9.11 -24.86 12.20
C ARG A 545 -8.97 -23.60 11.36
N VAL A 546 -8.48 -22.51 11.93
CA VAL A 546 -8.25 -21.25 11.20
C VAL A 546 -7.27 -21.47 10.06
N THR A 547 -6.14 -22.11 10.32
CA THR A 547 -5.14 -22.46 9.29
C THR A 547 -5.77 -23.28 8.17
N TRP A 548 -6.48 -24.36 8.48
CA TRP A 548 -7.14 -25.19 7.47
C TRP A 548 -8.15 -24.42 6.62
N VAL A 549 -8.94 -23.53 7.24
CA VAL A 549 -9.92 -22.69 6.52
C VAL A 549 -9.20 -21.75 5.55
N MET A 550 -8.11 -21.14 6.01
CA MET A 550 -7.34 -20.21 5.20
C MET A 550 -6.60 -20.96 4.08
N GLU A 551 -5.95 -22.09 4.34
CA GLU A 551 -5.34 -22.93 3.30
C GLU A 551 -6.34 -23.29 2.20
N THR A 552 -7.57 -23.66 2.58
CA THR A 552 -8.63 -23.94 1.60
C THR A 552 -9.01 -22.71 0.77
N PHE A 553 -8.95 -21.51 1.34
CA PHE A 553 -9.13 -20.25 0.61
C PHE A 553 -8.00 -20.02 -0.40
N LEU A 554 -6.75 -20.22 0.00
CA LEU A 554 -5.59 -20.11 -0.90
C LEU A 554 -5.67 -21.15 -2.03
N ASP A 555 -5.92 -22.42 -1.69
CA ASP A 555 -6.08 -23.52 -2.64
C ASP A 555 -7.17 -23.23 -3.68
N PHE A 556 -8.30 -22.64 -3.25
CA PHE A 556 -9.36 -22.25 -4.16
C PHE A 556 -8.87 -21.29 -5.25
N TRP A 557 -8.08 -20.28 -4.87
CA TRP A 557 -7.55 -19.28 -5.78
C TRP A 557 -6.42 -19.85 -6.64
N SER A 558 -5.50 -20.59 -6.05
CA SER A 558 -4.39 -21.26 -6.73
C SER A 558 -4.86 -22.32 -7.75
N ALA A 559 -6.03 -22.93 -7.53
CA ALA A 559 -6.64 -23.88 -8.47
C ALA A 559 -7.33 -23.22 -9.68
N LYS A 560 -7.46 -21.88 -9.71
CA LYS A 560 -8.05 -21.19 -10.86
C LYS A 560 -7.05 -21.06 -12.01
N PRO A 561 -7.52 -20.96 -13.27
CA PRO A 561 -6.65 -20.63 -14.40
C PRO A 561 -5.89 -19.34 -14.10
N MET A 562 -4.57 -19.34 -14.32
CA MET A 562 -3.72 -18.17 -14.10
C MET A 562 -3.75 -17.26 -15.31
N SER A 563 -4.03 -15.97 -15.09
CA SER A 563 -3.98 -14.93 -16.13
C SER A 563 -2.54 -14.68 -16.61
N PRO A 564 -2.31 -13.98 -17.75
CA PRO A 564 -0.97 -13.58 -18.14
C PRO A 564 -0.37 -12.51 -17.23
N PHE A 565 -1.14 -12.01 -16.25
CA PHE A 565 -0.72 -11.00 -15.28
C PHE A 565 -0.23 -11.61 -13.95
N GLY A 566 -0.10 -12.93 -13.87
CA GLY A 566 0.51 -13.60 -12.71
C GLY A 566 -0.43 -13.85 -11.53
N PHE A 567 -1.73 -13.58 -11.66
CA PHE A 567 -2.76 -13.92 -10.67
C PHE A 567 -3.93 -14.69 -11.32
N PRO A 568 -4.80 -15.37 -10.54
CA PRO A 568 -5.99 -16.04 -11.05
C PRO A 568 -6.80 -15.19 -12.04
N GLN A 569 -7.26 -15.76 -13.14
CA GLN A 569 -8.02 -15.07 -14.19
C GLN A 569 -9.44 -14.68 -13.76
N HIS A 570 -9.94 -15.30 -12.69
CA HIS A 570 -11.33 -15.13 -12.27
C HIS A 570 -11.76 -13.67 -12.00
N PRO A 571 -10.95 -12.81 -11.33
CA PRO A 571 -11.29 -11.41 -11.07
C PRO A 571 -11.47 -10.58 -12.35
N ILE A 572 -10.80 -10.94 -13.45
CA ILE A 572 -10.77 -10.17 -14.71
C ILE A 572 -11.75 -10.66 -15.78
N ASP A 573 -12.07 -11.96 -15.82
CA ASP A 573 -12.90 -12.56 -16.87
C ASP A 573 -14.39 -12.21 -16.79
N ARG A 574 -14.83 -11.55 -15.72
CA ARG A 574 -16.26 -11.44 -15.45
C ARG A 574 -16.92 -10.27 -16.17
N THR A 575 -18.09 -10.56 -16.72
CA THR A 575 -19.11 -9.55 -16.95
C THR A 575 -19.53 -9.00 -15.58
N THR A 576 -19.04 -7.80 -15.28
CA THR A 576 -19.34 -7.09 -14.04
C THR A 576 -20.06 -5.81 -14.39
N ASP A 577 -21.03 -5.44 -13.57
CA ASP A 577 -21.68 -4.13 -13.63
C ASP A 577 -20.80 -3.04 -12.99
N PHE A 578 -19.61 -3.36 -12.49
CA PHE A 578 -18.70 -2.43 -11.84
C PHE A 578 -17.28 -2.99 -11.98
N GLY A 579 -16.37 -2.19 -12.54
CA GLY A 579 -15.14 -2.62 -13.20
C GLY A 579 -14.26 -3.58 -12.38
N ASN A 580 -13.50 -4.39 -13.10
CA ASN A 580 -12.84 -5.57 -12.57
C ASN A 580 -11.69 -5.28 -11.59
N THR A 581 -11.07 -4.10 -11.65
CA THR A 581 -9.94 -3.72 -10.78
C THR A 581 -10.32 -3.75 -9.31
N ILE A 582 -11.60 -3.56 -8.99
CA ILE A 582 -12.10 -3.68 -7.63
C ILE A 582 -11.93 -5.10 -7.10
N GLN A 583 -12.18 -6.10 -7.94
CA GLN A 583 -11.99 -7.49 -7.57
C GLN A 583 -10.50 -7.83 -7.46
N VAL A 584 -9.68 -7.23 -8.32
CA VAL A 584 -8.21 -7.36 -8.26
C VAL A 584 -7.66 -6.72 -6.97
N ALA A 585 -8.11 -5.52 -6.60
CA ALA A 585 -7.71 -4.85 -5.36
C ALA A 585 -8.12 -5.63 -4.12
N ARG A 586 -9.31 -6.24 -4.12
CA ARG A 586 -9.73 -7.13 -3.03
C ARG A 586 -8.90 -8.42 -2.97
N LEU A 587 -8.56 -9.01 -4.12
CA LEU A 587 -7.67 -10.16 -4.14
C LEU A 587 -6.32 -9.80 -3.50
N ALA A 588 -5.72 -8.67 -3.90
CA ALA A 588 -4.49 -8.17 -3.31
C ALA A 588 -4.63 -7.97 -1.79
N TYR A 589 -5.65 -7.23 -1.36
CA TYR A 589 -5.94 -6.97 0.05
C TYR A 589 -6.11 -8.25 0.89
N ASN A 590 -6.88 -9.22 0.40
CA ASN A 590 -7.13 -10.47 1.12
C ASN A 590 -5.89 -11.36 1.18
N MET A 591 -5.13 -11.43 0.08
CA MET A 591 -3.92 -12.24 0.01
C MET A 591 -2.79 -11.64 0.85
N LEU A 592 -2.69 -10.31 0.97
CA LEU A 592 -1.79 -9.69 1.97
C LEU A 592 -2.23 -10.02 3.40
N GLY A 593 -3.53 -9.98 3.68
CA GLY A 593 -4.05 -10.43 4.98
C GLY A 593 -3.66 -11.87 5.31
N TYR A 594 -3.69 -12.77 4.33
CA TYR A 594 -3.14 -14.12 4.52
C TYR A 594 -1.64 -14.04 4.78
N ALA A 595 -0.90 -13.43 3.86
CA ALA A 595 0.54 -13.46 3.82
C ALA A 595 1.18 -12.86 5.08
N ASP A 596 0.59 -11.80 5.64
CA ASP A 596 1.10 -11.08 6.80
C ASP A 596 0.90 -11.85 8.11
N TYR A 597 -0.28 -12.48 8.28
CA TYR A 597 -0.65 -13.10 9.56
C TYR A 597 -0.45 -14.61 9.61
N LEU A 598 -0.27 -15.27 8.45
CA LEU A 598 0.02 -16.70 8.34
C LEU A 598 1.37 -16.98 7.67
N ASN A 599 2.17 -15.95 7.38
CA ASN A 599 3.52 -16.05 6.80
C ASN A 599 3.58 -16.96 5.56
N ASN A 600 2.80 -16.63 4.53
CA ASN A 600 2.72 -17.42 3.30
C ASN A 600 3.20 -16.61 2.10
N GLU A 601 4.13 -17.20 1.33
CA GLU A 601 4.78 -16.52 0.22
C GLU A 601 3.96 -16.57 -1.07
N ASP A 602 3.29 -17.70 -1.35
CA ASP A 602 2.42 -17.82 -2.52
C ASP A 602 1.28 -16.79 -2.49
N ALA A 603 0.72 -16.54 -1.30
CA ALA A 603 -0.27 -15.50 -1.08
C ALA A 603 0.33 -14.10 -1.33
N TYR A 604 1.56 -13.83 -0.86
CA TYR A 604 2.22 -12.56 -1.09
C TYR A 604 2.48 -12.32 -2.59
N GLU A 605 3.05 -13.29 -3.29
CA GLU A 605 3.31 -13.19 -4.73
C GLU A 605 2.01 -13.03 -5.54
N MET A 606 0.93 -13.70 -5.12
CA MET A 606 -0.40 -13.49 -5.73
C MET A 606 -0.93 -12.07 -5.47
N ALA A 607 -0.75 -11.55 -4.25
CA ALA A 607 -1.15 -10.19 -3.93
C ALA A 607 -0.35 -9.15 -4.72
N LEU A 608 0.95 -9.39 -4.85
CA LEU A 608 1.89 -8.54 -5.56
C LEU A 608 1.56 -8.49 -7.06
N ALA A 609 1.29 -9.64 -7.68
CA ALA A 609 0.84 -9.71 -9.07
C ALA A 609 -0.49 -8.96 -9.28
N ALA A 610 -1.45 -9.11 -8.35
CA ALA A 610 -2.70 -8.35 -8.38
C ALA A 610 -2.45 -6.83 -8.22
N PHE A 611 -1.54 -6.41 -7.34
CA PHE A 611 -1.17 -5.01 -7.18
C PHE A 611 -0.46 -4.43 -8.41
N TYR A 612 0.42 -5.20 -9.06
CA TYR A 612 1.05 -4.81 -10.32
C TYR A 612 0.01 -4.54 -11.40
N HIS A 613 -1.08 -5.33 -11.46
CA HIS A 613 -2.18 -5.05 -12.37
C HIS A 613 -2.85 -3.69 -12.11
N LEU A 614 -3.01 -3.31 -10.85
CA LEU A 614 -3.54 -1.99 -10.48
C LEU A 614 -2.60 -0.85 -10.85
N THR A 615 -1.30 -1.11 -10.98
CA THR A 615 -0.25 -0.11 -11.22
C THR A 615 0.34 -0.21 -12.63
N GLY A 616 -0.43 -0.73 -13.60
CA GLY A 616 -0.09 -0.69 -15.02
C GLY A 616 0.27 -2.01 -15.67
N TYR A 617 0.43 -3.11 -14.92
CA TYR A 617 0.63 -4.46 -15.49
C TYR A 617 -0.69 -5.09 -15.95
N ASN A 618 -1.32 -4.45 -16.94
CA ASN A 618 -2.66 -4.77 -17.45
C ASN A 618 -2.77 -4.49 -18.96
N PRO A 619 -3.87 -4.86 -19.64
CA PRO A 619 -4.00 -4.71 -21.09
C PRO A 619 -3.79 -3.29 -21.63
N TYR A 620 -3.97 -2.27 -20.80
CA TYR A 620 -3.89 -0.86 -21.18
C TYR A 620 -2.56 -0.21 -20.81
N ALA A 621 -1.64 -0.94 -20.17
CA ALA A 621 -0.38 -0.42 -19.62
C ALA A 621 -0.58 0.79 -18.70
N THR A 622 -1.69 0.83 -17.95
CA THR A 622 -2.26 2.05 -17.35
C THR A 622 -2.49 1.85 -15.85
N SER A 623 -1.98 2.72 -14.98
CA SER A 623 -2.30 2.66 -13.54
C SER A 623 -3.77 2.99 -13.26
N TYR A 624 -4.45 2.18 -12.47
CA TYR A 624 -5.81 2.44 -11.99
C TYR A 624 -5.85 3.22 -10.67
N ILE A 625 -4.69 3.62 -10.15
CA ILE A 625 -4.58 4.39 -8.92
C ILE A 625 -4.18 5.82 -9.30
N VAL A 626 -5.04 6.77 -8.96
CA VAL A 626 -4.84 8.19 -9.29
C VAL A 626 -3.66 8.75 -8.50
N GLY A 627 -2.74 9.43 -9.17
CA GLY A 627 -1.49 9.93 -8.61
C GLY A 627 -0.32 8.95 -8.74
N LEU A 628 -0.60 7.67 -9.04
CA LEU A 628 0.42 6.64 -9.21
C LEU A 628 0.62 6.29 -10.67
N GLY A 629 1.88 6.12 -11.06
CA GLY A 629 2.24 5.60 -12.37
C GLY A 629 3.22 6.46 -13.17
N ASP A 630 3.42 6.07 -14.42
CA ASP A 630 4.26 6.78 -15.38
C ASP A 630 3.55 8.03 -15.91
N GLU A 631 4.19 9.20 -15.87
CA GLU A 631 3.64 10.48 -16.35
C GLU A 631 3.14 10.40 -17.81
N GLU A 632 3.74 9.54 -18.64
CA GLU A 632 3.41 9.41 -20.06
C GLU A 632 2.23 8.46 -20.34
N ILE A 633 1.90 7.59 -19.39
CA ILE A 633 0.98 6.45 -19.59
C ILE A 633 -0.14 6.38 -18.54
N THR A 634 -0.10 7.23 -17.51
CA THR A 634 -1.14 7.29 -16.48
C THR A 634 -2.47 7.73 -17.12
N PRO A 635 -3.58 7.05 -16.84
CA PRO A 635 -4.86 7.50 -17.35
C PRO A 635 -5.13 8.88 -16.75
N SER A 636 -5.54 9.79 -17.62
CA SER A 636 -6.12 11.03 -17.19
C SER A 636 -7.36 10.71 -16.37
N VAL A 637 -7.36 11.12 -15.11
CA VAL A 637 -8.43 10.80 -14.19
C VAL A 637 -9.57 11.77 -14.43
N ASN A 638 -10.41 11.41 -15.38
CA ASN A 638 -11.82 11.74 -15.31
C ASN A 638 -12.53 10.37 -15.42
N PHE A 639 -13.60 10.06 -14.71
CA PHE A 639 -14.77 10.90 -14.67
C PHE A 639 -15.65 10.72 -13.44
N PHE A 640 -15.77 11.84 -12.74
CA PHE A 640 -17.02 12.59 -12.64
C PHE A 640 -16.66 14.05 -12.31
N LYS A 641 -16.16 14.78 -13.32
CA LYS A 641 -16.20 16.26 -13.38
C LYS A 641 -15.27 16.98 -12.38
N ARG A 642 -14.02 16.51 -12.18
CA ARG A 642 -13.11 17.01 -11.13
C ARG A 642 -11.71 17.29 -11.66
N SER A 643 -10.93 18.05 -10.89
CA SER A 643 -9.50 18.19 -11.16
C SER A 643 -8.79 16.86 -10.95
N TYR A 644 -7.65 16.69 -11.60
CA TYR A 644 -6.78 15.54 -11.38
C TYR A 644 -6.40 15.42 -9.89
N GLU A 645 -6.10 16.55 -9.26
CA GLU A 645 -5.67 16.69 -7.87
C GLU A 645 -6.71 16.15 -6.89
N ASP A 646 -7.99 16.40 -7.13
CA ASP A 646 -9.10 15.89 -6.32
C ASP A 646 -9.24 14.36 -6.39
N GLY A 647 -8.62 13.71 -7.38
CA GLY A 647 -8.67 12.26 -7.54
C GLY A 647 -7.54 11.52 -6.83
N ILE A 648 -6.46 12.19 -6.42
CA ILE A 648 -5.23 11.55 -5.90
C ILE A 648 -5.55 10.62 -4.73
N GLY A 649 -5.08 9.37 -4.81
CA GLY A 649 -5.35 8.32 -3.82
C GLY A 649 -6.61 7.50 -4.06
N ALA A 650 -7.31 7.71 -5.17
CA ALA A 650 -8.47 6.91 -5.54
C ALA A 650 -8.09 5.67 -6.37
N ILE A 651 -8.79 4.56 -6.16
CA ILE A 651 -8.74 3.40 -7.07
C ILE A 651 -9.92 3.51 -8.06
N LEU A 652 -9.63 3.53 -9.35
CA LEU A 652 -10.63 3.54 -10.42
C LEU A 652 -11.11 2.12 -10.71
N PRO A 653 -12.42 1.88 -10.94
CA PRO A 653 -12.95 0.55 -11.28
C PRO A 653 -12.35 -0.04 -12.57
N GLY A 654 -11.79 0.78 -13.45
CA GLY A 654 -11.01 0.33 -14.61
C GLY A 654 -11.90 -0.05 -15.78
N PHE A 655 -11.98 -1.34 -16.13
CA PHE A 655 -12.70 -1.80 -17.31
C PHE A 655 -13.72 -2.90 -16.98
N THR A 656 -14.71 -3.03 -17.86
CA THR A 656 -15.72 -4.09 -17.82
C THR A 656 -15.53 -5.00 -19.03
N ASN A 657 -15.75 -6.30 -18.84
CA ASN A 657 -15.89 -7.26 -19.93
C ASN A 657 -17.38 -7.35 -20.30
N ASP A 658 -17.74 -7.14 -21.57
CA ASP A 658 -19.12 -7.33 -22.05
C ASP A 658 -19.35 -8.71 -22.68
N GLY A 659 -18.35 -9.58 -22.62
CA GLY A 659 -18.35 -10.93 -23.20
C GLY A 659 -17.71 -11.02 -24.58
N THR A 660 -17.44 -9.89 -25.25
CA THR A 660 -16.77 -9.85 -26.56
C THR A 660 -15.58 -8.89 -26.60
N SER A 661 -15.52 -7.91 -25.71
CA SER A 661 -14.45 -6.90 -25.65
C SER A 661 -14.22 -6.37 -24.23
N PHE A 662 -13.04 -5.80 -24.00
CA PHE A 662 -12.82 -4.96 -22.83
C PHE A 662 -13.30 -3.55 -23.15
N ILE A 663 -14.31 -3.09 -22.40
CA ILE A 663 -14.77 -1.71 -22.46
C ILE A 663 -14.14 -0.98 -21.28
N GLN A 664 -13.08 -0.23 -21.55
CA GLN A 664 -12.65 0.84 -20.67
C GLN A 664 -13.38 2.12 -21.08
N SER A 665 -14.56 2.34 -20.52
CA SER A 665 -15.33 3.57 -20.75
C SER A 665 -15.33 4.39 -19.47
N PHE A 666 -14.39 5.30 -19.30
CA PHE A 666 -14.40 6.13 -18.10
C PHE A 666 -15.65 7.03 -18.02
N GLU A 667 -16.43 7.19 -19.08
CA GLU A 667 -17.72 7.92 -19.09
C GLU A 667 -18.83 7.23 -18.28
N LYS A 668 -18.69 5.93 -18.00
CA LYS A 668 -19.63 5.14 -17.21
C LYS A 668 -19.18 5.09 -15.76
N TYR A 669 -20.12 5.28 -14.83
CA TYR A 669 -19.84 5.17 -13.40
C TYR A 669 -19.25 3.79 -13.05
N GLN A 670 -19.70 2.75 -13.75
CA GLN A 670 -19.25 1.38 -13.57
C GLN A 670 -17.72 1.23 -13.71
N THR A 671 -17.07 2.06 -14.51
CA THR A 671 -15.66 1.93 -14.90
C THR A 671 -14.82 3.12 -14.46
N GLY A 672 -15.43 4.28 -14.20
CA GLY A 672 -14.76 5.52 -13.82
C GLY A 672 -15.03 6.04 -12.40
N GLU A 673 -16.02 5.52 -11.67
CA GLU A 673 -16.35 6.02 -10.32
C GLU A 673 -15.56 5.32 -9.22
N SER A 674 -14.58 6.02 -8.64
CA SER A 674 -13.97 5.60 -7.39
C SER A 674 -14.92 5.70 -6.20
N VAL A 675 -14.75 4.78 -5.27
CA VAL A 675 -15.52 4.70 -4.03
C VAL A 675 -14.58 4.60 -2.82
N VAL A 676 -14.99 5.20 -1.71
CA VAL A 676 -14.26 5.21 -0.44
C VAL A 676 -13.83 3.82 0.05
N PRO A 677 -14.70 2.79 0.15
CA PRO A 677 -14.31 1.49 0.70
C PRO A 677 -13.30 0.71 -0.14
N ILE A 678 -13.11 1.07 -1.41
CA ILE A 678 -12.08 0.45 -2.26
C ILE A 678 -10.80 1.27 -2.19
N SER A 679 -10.90 2.60 -2.25
CA SER A 679 -9.72 3.44 -2.14
C SER A 679 -9.04 3.30 -0.77
N SER A 680 -9.79 2.95 0.28
CA SER A 680 -9.22 2.66 1.61
C SER A 680 -8.33 1.42 1.65
N THR A 681 -8.54 0.42 0.77
CA THR A 681 -7.68 -0.78 0.77
C THR A 681 -6.25 -0.44 0.37
N LEU A 682 -6.04 0.68 -0.34
CA LEU A 682 -4.73 1.14 -0.75
C LEU A 682 -3.79 1.35 0.44
N PHE A 683 -4.28 1.86 1.57
CA PHE A 683 -3.45 2.10 2.74
C PHE A 683 -2.89 0.79 3.31
N TYR A 684 -3.71 -0.25 3.42
CA TYR A 684 -3.21 -1.55 3.87
C TYR A 684 -2.26 -2.18 2.84
N ILE A 685 -2.64 -2.15 1.55
CA ILE A 685 -1.81 -2.74 0.48
C ILE A 685 -0.42 -2.10 0.44
N LEU A 686 -0.33 -0.77 0.38
CA LEU A 686 0.95 -0.08 0.29
C LEU A 686 1.78 -0.26 1.57
N SER A 687 1.15 -0.14 2.75
CA SER A 687 1.85 -0.30 4.02
C SER A 687 2.40 -1.72 4.18
N SER A 688 1.60 -2.74 3.87
CA SER A 688 2.00 -4.15 3.98
C SER A 688 3.15 -4.47 3.02
N LEU A 689 3.01 -4.14 1.72
CA LEU A 689 4.06 -4.34 0.71
C LEU A 689 5.38 -3.63 1.06
N ASN A 690 5.29 -2.44 1.67
CA ASN A 690 6.46 -1.70 2.15
C ASN A 690 7.08 -2.35 3.39
N SER A 691 6.26 -2.76 4.36
CA SER A 691 6.71 -3.33 5.64
C SER A 691 7.38 -4.69 5.53
N ARG A 692 7.00 -5.46 4.50
CA ARG A 692 7.64 -6.74 4.22
C ARG A 692 9.02 -6.45 3.65
N SER A 693 10.04 -6.64 4.47
CA SER A 693 11.42 -6.70 4.00
C SER A 693 11.49 -7.70 2.85
N ASP A 694 12.37 -7.47 1.87
CA ASP A 694 12.71 -8.51 0.90
C ASP A 694 12.87 -9.83 1.65
N ILE A 695 12.24 -10.88 1.11
CA ILE A 695 12.38 -12.26 1.57
C ILE A 695 13.83 -12.41 2.01
N SER A 696 14.06 -12.75 3.29
CA SER A 696 15.42 -12.95 3.78
C SER A 696 16.11 -13.81 2.75
N ALA A 697 17.25 -13.34 2.22
CA ALA A 697 18.02 -14.10 1.25
C ALA A 697 18.02 -15.57 1.65
N GLU A 698 17.78 -16.48 0.69
CA GLU A 698 17.71 -17.94 0.91
C GLU A 698 18.62 -18.36 2.07
N PRO A 699 18.07 -19.00 3.14
CA PRO A 699 18.80 -19.23 4.37
C PRO A 699 20.18 -19.81 4.10
N GLU A 700 21.22 -19.10 4.52
CA GLU A 700 22.58 -19.49 4.21
C GLU A 700 22.97 -20.73 5.04
N ALA A 701 23.75 -21.64 4.44
CA ALA A 701 24.36 -22.71 5.22
C ALA A 701 25.32 -22.09 6.26
N PRO A 702 25.30 -22.56 7.52
CA PRO A 702 26.13 -21.97 8.58
C PRO A 702 27.60 -22.14 8.28
N VAL A 703 28.40 -21.12 8.55
CA VAL A 703 29.86 -21.22 8.62
C VAL A 703 30.33 -21.22 10.08
N LEU A 704 31.62 -21.53 10.30
CA LEU A 704 32.20 -21.53 11.64
C LEU A 704 32.09 -20.13 12.26
N GLY A 705 31.41 -20.02 13.40
CA GLY A 705 31.13 -18.76 14.07
C GLY A 705 29.65 -18.42 14.11
N ASP A 706 28.89 -18.77 13.08
CA ASP A 706 27.49 -18.35 12.92
C ASP A 706 26.60 -18.87 14.05
N LEU A 707 26.76 -20.12 14.46
CA LEU A 707 25.95 -20.73 15.52
C LEU A 707 26.78 -21.00 16.76
N LYS A 708 26.27 -20.59 17.93
CA LYS A 708 26.91 -20.77 19.24
C LYS A 708 25.94 -21.32 20.27
N ILE A 709 26.40 -22.21 21.13
CA ILE A 709 25.67 -22.59 22.33
C ILE A 709 25.76 -21.41 23.31
N ASN A 710 24.61 -20.82 23.62
CA ASN A 710 24.50 -19.60 24.41
C ASN A 710 24.25 -19.87 25.89
N GLU A 711 23.39 -20.86 26.17
CA GLU A 711 22.94 -21.18 27.52
C GLU A 711 22.76 -22.69 27.66
N VAL A 712 23.15 -23.24 28.81
CA VAL A 712 22.94 -24.64 29.17
C VAL A 712 22.37 -24.67 30.59
N ASN A 713 21.12 -25.11 30.72
CA ASN A 713 20.39 -25.14 31.98
C ASN A 713 19.95 -26.56 32.33
N SER A 714 20.42 -27.08 33.45
CA SER A 714 19.90 -28.28 34.10
C SER A 714 18.83 -27.83 35.09
N HIS A 715 17.54 -27.98 34.78
CA HIS A 715 16.48 -27.43 35.61
C HIS A 715 16.12 -28.36 36.78
N ALA A 716 15.56 -27.82 37.87
CA ALA A 716 15.08 -28.61 39.02
C ALA A 716 14.02 -29.66 38.63
N THR A 717 13.26 -29.39 37.57
CA THR A 717 12.47 -30.38 36.83
C THR A 717 13.34 -30.89 35.68
N PRO A 718 13.99 -32.07 35.76
CA PRO A 718 15.05 -32.43 34.82
C PRO A 718 14.61 -32.47 33.34
N ASN A 719 13.31 -32.68 33.09
CA ASN A 719 12.74 -32.68 31.74
C ASN A 719 12.56 -31.27 31.14
N ALA A 720 12.55 -30.23 31.98
CA ALA A 720 12.53 -28.83 31.55
C ALA A 720 13.93 -28.27 31.27
N SER A 721 14.98 -29.07 31.46
CA SER A 721 16.36 -28.69 31.14
C SER A 721 16.51 -28.39 29.65
N PHE A 722 17.28 -27.35 29.31
CA PHE A 722 17.41 -26.89 27.93
C PHE A 722 18.84 -26.50 27.53
N VAL A 723 19.06 -26.50 26.23
CA VAL A 723 20.22 -25.93 25.55
C VAL A 723 19.73 -24.86 24.59
N GLU A 724 20.30 -23.68 24.67
CA GLU A 724 20.02 -22.58 23.76
C GLU A 724 21.14 -22.41 22.75
N ILE A 725 20.76 -22.28 21.49
CA ILE A 725 21.65 -22.00 20.36
C ILE A 725 21.32 -20.60 19.84
N TYR A 726 22.35 -19.79 19.64
CA TYR A 726 22.25 -18.42 19.18
C TYR A 726 22.92 -18.25 17.82
N ASN A 727 22.25 -17.54 16.91
CA ASN A 727 22.83 -17.10 15.64
C ASN A 727 23.60 -15.79 15.85
N THR A 728 24.92 -15.82 15.78
CA THR A 728 25.77 -14.63 15.95
C THR A 728 25.89 -13.78 14.69
N SER A 729 25.37 -14.27 13.56
CA SER A 729 25.50 -13.61 12.26
C SER A 729 24.33 -12.66 11.97
N ASN A 730 24.51 -11.79 10.97
CA ASN A 730 23.47 -10.92 10.43
C ASN A 730 22.64 -11.61 9.31
N LYS A 731 22.68 -12.93 9.22
CA LYS A 731 22.07 -13.74 8.15
C LYS A 731 21.04 -14.69 8.73
N THR A 732 20.00 -15.01 7.97
CA THR A 732 19.13 -16.16 8.27
C THR A 732 19.91 -17.43 7.96
N ILE A 733 20.08 -18.30 8.94
CA ILE A 733 20.92 -19.51 8.83
C ILE A 733 20.03 -20.74 8.72
N SER A 734 20.31 -21.60 7.74
CA SER A 734 19.68 -22.92 7.61
C SER A 734 20.18 -23.87 8.71
N LEU A 735 19.26 -24.57 9.36
CA LEU A 735 19.58 -25.63 10.33
C LEU A 735 19.68 -27.01 9.66
N GLU A 736 19.57 -27.09 8.33
CA GLU A 736 19.78 -28.33 7.61
C GLU A 736 21.17 -28.91 7.89
N ASN A 737 21.23 -30.22 8.14
CA ASN A 737 22.45 -30.96 8.50
C ASN A 737 23.14 -30.49 9.79
N ILE A 738 22.45 -29.75 10.66
CA ILE A 738 22.94 -29.45 12.02
C ILE A 738 22.45 -30.47 13.02
N TYR A 739 23.38 -30.94 13.85
CA TYR A 739 23.14 -31.86 14.94
C TYR A 739 23.53 -31.24 16.27
N LEU A 740 22.69 -31.40 17.29
CA LEU A 740 23.11 -31.27 18.68
C LEU A 740 23.45 -32.66 19.22
N GLU A 741 24.69 -32.85 19.64
CA GLU A 741 25.20 -34.10 20.23
C GLU A 741 25.35 -33.95 21.74
N HIS A 742 24.90 -34.94 22.49
CA HIS A 742 24.97 -35.03 23.95
C HIS A 742 25.82 -36.24 24.38
N TYR A 743 26.80 -35.98 25.23
CA TYR A 743 27.76 -36.95 25.76
C TYR A 743 27.57 -37.08 27.27
N ASN A 744 27.29 -38.30 27.73
CA ASN A 744 27.15 -38.64 29.14
C ASN A 744 28.31 -39.56 29.56
N THR A 745 28.93 -39.30 30.73
CA THR A 745 29.94 -40.16 31.40
C THR A 745 31.09 -40.64 30.51
N SER A 746 32.13 -39.81 30.31
CA SER A 746 33.44 -40.16 29.71
C SER A 746 33.42 -40.92 28.36
N ALA A 747 32.27 -41.02 27.70
CA ALA A 747 32.10 -41.77 26.47
C ALA A 747 32.75 -41.00 25.32
N SER A 748 33.59 -41.69 24.55
CA SER A 748 34.24 -41.11 23.36
C SER A 748 33.29 -40.90 22.17
N TYR A 749 32.01 -41.28 22.31
CA TYR A 749 30.97 -41.17 21.29
C TYR A 749 29.65 -40.73 21.94
N PRO A 750 28.81 -39.94 21.23
CA PRO A 750 27.48 -39.64 21.72
C PRO A 750 26.70 -40.95 21.78
N GLY A 751 25.91 -41.17 22.83
CA GLY A 751 25.08 -42.38 22.92
C GLY A 751 24.18 -42.54 21.68
N TYR A 752 23.66 -43.73 21.42
CA TYR A 752 22.79 -43.98 20.25
C TYR A 752 21.58 -43.02 20.17
N ASN A 753 21.13 -42.49 21.32
CA ASN A 753 20.07 -41.48 21.43
C ASN A 753 20.60 -40.08 21.78
N GLY A 754 21.90 -39.83 21.66
CA GLY A 754 22.57 -38.58 22.03
C GLY A 754 22.77 -37.64 20.85
N ARG A 755 22.05 -37.81 19.74
CA ARG A 755 22.12 -36.90 18.58
C ARG A 755 20.71 -36.46 18.18
N LYS A 756 20.50 -35.15 18.07
CA LYS A 756 19.29 -34.54 17.54
C LYS A 756 19.61 -33.81 16.24
N LEU A 757 19.06 -34.29 15.12
CA LEU A 757 19.04 -33.53 13.87
C LEU A 757 18.04 -32.37 14.03
N MET A 758 18.48 -31.18 13.66
CA MET A 758 17.64 -29.98 13.58
C MET A 758 17.25 -29.70 12.12
N SER A 759 16.22 -28.91 11.92
CA SER A 759 15.67 -28.51 10.61
C SER A 759 15.02 -27.15 10.72
N GLY A 760 14.82 -26.45 9.61
CA GLY A 760 14.29 -25.09 9.60
C GLY A 760 15.40 -24.05 9.56
N THR A 761 15.15 -22.86 10.09
CA THR A 761 16.06 -21.72 10.04
C THR A 761 16.18 -21.04 11.40
N ILE A 762 17.22 -20.23 11.55
CA ILE A 762 17.37 -19.31 12.68
C ILE A 762 17.65 -17.91 12.12
N GLU A 763 16.79 -16.96 12.45
CA GLU A 763 16.89 -15.57 11.99
C GLU A 763 18.20 -14.90 12.46
N PRO A 764 18.65 -13.81 11.80
CA PRO A 764 19.78 -13.01 12.28
C PRO A 764 19.61 -12.69 13.77
N TYR A 765 20.61 -13.02 14.59
CA TYR A 765 20.54 -12.78 16.04
C TYR A 765 19.37 -13.48 16.75
N GLY A 766 18.80 -14.52 16.13
CA GLY A 766 17.74 -15.36 16.69
C GLY A 766 18.27 -16.47 17.61
N TYR A 767 17.33 -17.16 18.25
CA TYR A 767 17.58 -18.23 19.21
C TYR A 767 16.80 -19.49 18.84
N VAL A 768 17.38 -20.63 19.18
CA VAL A 768 16.76 -21.96 19.11
C VAL A 768 16.93 -22.64 20.46
N ILE A 769 15.83 -23.17 21.00
CA ILE A 769 15.81 -23.93 22.25
C ILE A 769 15.64 -25.42 21.96
N VAL A 770 16.55 -26.22 22.50
CA VAL A 770 16.44 -27.68 22.52
C VAL A 770 16.22 -28.13 23.96
N THR A 771 15.06 -28.70 24.26
CA THR A 771 14.70 -29.23 25.58
C THR A 771 14.54 -30.75 25.54
N ARG A 772 14.41 -31.40 26.71
CA ARG A 772 14.09 -32.82 26.78
C ARG A 772 12.61 -33.11 26.51
N ASP A 773 11.72 -32.34 27.14
CA ASP A 773 10.27 -32.42 26.96
C ASP A 773 9.69 -31.01 26.75
N LEU A 774 8.82 -30.86 25.73
CA LEU A 774 8.25 -29.54 25.38
C LEU A 774 7.26 -29.04 26.44
N THR A 775 6.48 -29.94 27.03
CA THR A 775 5.42 -29.59 27.99
C THR A 775 6.05 -29.15 29.30
N ASP A 776 6.99 -29.95 29.81
CA ASP A 776 7.68 -29.62 31.07
C ASP A 776 8.49 -28.32 30.95
N PHE A 777 9.03 -28.02 29.76
CA PHE A 777 9.71 -26.75 29.48
C PHE A 777 8.74 -25.56 29.46
N GLU A 778 7.61 -25.69 28.75
CA GLU A 778 6.61 -24.61 28.66
C GLU A 778 6.00 -24.30 30.03
N ASP A 779 5.72 -25.33 30.84
CA ASP A 779 5.25 -25.17 32.21
C ASP A 779 6.28 -24.45 33.12
N ALA A 780 7.57 -24.69 32.89
CA ALA A 780 8.65 -24.10 33.69
C ALA A 780 9.00 -22.66 33.28
N HIS A 781 8.97 -22.34 31.99
CA HIS A 781 9.48 -21.06 31.46
C HIS A 781 8.41 -20.15 30.84
N GLY A 782 7.17 -20.63 30.67
CA GLY A 782 6.08 -19.86 30.08
C GLY A 782 6.24 -19.56 28.57
N ILE A 783 7.16 -20.25 27.90
CA ILE A 783 7.41 -20.16 26.46
C ILE A 783 7.65 -21.56 25.89
N SER A 784 7.30 -21.78 24.62
CA SER A 784 7.56 -23.07 23.94
C SER A 784 9.00 -23.15 23.42
N ALA A 785 9.61 -24.33 23.54
CA ALA A 785 10.89 -24.66 22.92
C ALA A 785 10.74 -25.07 21.46
N ASP A 786 11.80 -24.94 20.66
CA ASP A 786 11.79 -25.20 19.23
C ASP A 786 11.97 -26.70 18.92
N PHE A 787 12.74 -27.43 19.75
CA PHE A 787 12.99 -28.86 19.56
C PHE A 787 12.93 -29.64 20.87
N SER A 788 12.41 -30.87 20.80
CA SER A 788 12.59 -31.88 21.85
C SER A 788 13.68 -32.90 21.49
N HIS A 789 14.49 -33.24 22.48
CA HIS A 789 15.51 -34.27 22.43
C HIS A 789 15.47 -35.12 23.71
N GLY A 790 14.66 -36.19 23.71
CA GLY A 790 14.47 -37.04 24.89
C GLY A 790 15.74 -37.67 25.49
N GLY A 791 16.86 -37.69 24.75
CA GLY A 791 18.16 -38.19 25.19
C GLY A 791 19.10 -37.13 25.80
N ILE A 792 18.67 -35.87 25.89
CA ILE A 792 19.43 -34.83 26.58
C ILE A 792 19.17 -34.92 28.08
N HIS A 793 20.18 -35.32 28.83
CA HIS A 793 20.11 -35.47 30.29
C HIS A 793 21.15 -34.54 30.90
N LEU A 794 20.76 -33.27 31.10
CA LEU A 794 21.64 -32.23 31.62
C LEU A 794 21.90 -32.33 33.13
N ASN A 795 21.38 -33.38 33.76
CA ASN A 795 21.38 -33.61 35.20
C ASN A 795 22.28 -34.81 35.58
N ALA A 796 23.30 -35.09 34.76
CA ALA A 796 24.24 -36.19 34.95
C ALA A 796 25.57 -35.69 35.50
N ASN A 797 26.24 -36.51 36.31
CA ASN A 797 27.53 -36.20 36.95
C ASN A 797 28.63 -35.72 35.99
N THR A 798 28.47 -35.83 34.67
CA THR A 798 29.50 -35.58 33.67
C THR A 798 28.87 -35.38 32.28
N ILE A 799 28.81 -34.14 31.79
CA ILE A 799 28.11 -33.75 30.54
C ILE A 799 29.05 -33.04 29.57
N GLY A 800 28.81 -33.29 28.28
CA GLY A 800 29.36 -32.52 27.18
C GLY A 800 28.34 -32.36 26.05
N LEU A 801 28.34 -31.20 25.39
CA LEU A 801 27.48 -30.92 24.23
C LEU A 801 28.32 -30.49 23.04
N VAL A 802 27.96 -30.96 21.85
CA VAL A 802 28.61 -30.54 20.60
C VAL A 802 27.57 -30.16 19.57
N LEU A 803 27.67 -28.94 19.06
CA LEU A 803 26.92 -28.50 17.89
C LEU A 803 27.74 -28.82 16.64
N ARG A 804 27.21 -29.63 15.73
CA ARG A 804 27.95 -30.18 14.58
C ARG A 804 27.18 -29.98 13.27
N HIS A 805 27.87 -29.54 12.22
CA HIS A 805 27.37 -29.63 10.85
C HIS A 805 27.90 -30.90 10.17
N GLY A 806 27.06 -31.59 9.40
CA GLY A 806 27.39 -32.86 8.75
C GLY A 806 28.67 -32.83 7.90
N SER A 807 28.97 -31.70 7.22
CA SER A 807 30.18 -31.53 6.40
C SER A 807 31.25 -30.59 6.96
N LEU A 808 30.91 -29.67 7.87
CA LEU A 808 31.87 -28.68 8.40
C LEU A 808 32.50 -29.14 9.72
N GLY A 809 31.98 -30.23 10.30
CA GLY A 809 32.43 -30.72 11.59
C GLY A 809 31.84 -29.92 12.73
N THR A 810 32.61 -29.75 13.81
CA THR A 810 32.15 -29.08 15.02
C THR A 810 32.04 -27.57 14.79
N LEU A 811 30.86 -27.01 15.05
CA LEU A 811 30.60 -25.57 15.01
C LEU A 811 30.86 -24.91 16.37
N ASP A 812 30.43 -25.56 17.45
CA ASP A 812 30.57 -25.07 18.82
C ASP A 812 30.37 -26.19 19.85
N GLN A 813 30.80 -25.99 21.10
CA GLN A 813 30.71 -27.01 22.17
C GLN A 813 30.38 -26.41 23.54
N PHE A 814 29.91 -27.25 24.45
CA PHE A 814 29.88 -27.02 25.90
C PHE A 814 30.77 -28.08 26.56
N SER A 815 31.95 -27.65 27.01
CA SER A 815 33.09 -28.48 27.46
C SER A 815 33.78 -29.28 26.34
N ASP A 816 35.08 -29.55 26.51
CA ASP A 816 35.86 -30.38 25.59
C ASP A 816 35.51 -31.87 25.76
N VAL A 817 34.61 -32.37 24.91
CA VAL A 817 34.18 -33.77 24.94
C VAL A 817 35.29 -34.78 24.65
N THR A 818 36.45 -34.33 24.16
CA THR A 818 37.60 -35.21 23.85
C THR A 818 38.58 -35.39 25.00
N THR A 819 38.67 -34.42 25.92
CA THR A 819 39.66 -34.45 27.02
C THR A 819 39.03 -34.39 28.41
N SER A 820 37.89 -33.71 28.57
CA SER A 820 37.23 -33.59 29.87
C SER A 820 35.77 -33.16 29.74
N THR A 821 34.90 -34.02 30.22
CA THR A 821 33.48 -33.73 30.47
C THR A 821 33.30 -33.16 31.88
N THR A 822 32.31 -32.28 32.09
CA THR A 822 32.18 -31.54 33.36
C THR A 822 31.04 -32.04 34.24
N ALA A 823 31.26 -32.06 35.55
CA ALA A 823 30.21 -32.29 36.52
C ALA A 823 29.17 -31.16 36.50
N PHE A 824 27.97 -31.48 36.04
CA PHE A 824 26.87 -30.54 35.94
C PHE A 824 25.68 -31.10 36.73
N GLY A 825 25.46 -30.53 37.90
CA GLY A 825 24.44 -31.01 38.84
C GLY A 825 23.03 -30.68 38.39
N ASP A 826 22.05 -31.25 39.08
CA ASP A 826 20.66 -30.81 38.98
C ASP A 826 20.54 -29.33 39.35
N ASP A 827 19.61 -28.63 38.71
CA ASP A 827 19.25 -27.25 39.02
C ASP A 827 20.45 -26.28 38.90
N HIS A 828 21.21 -26.34 37.81
CA HIS A 828 22.47 -25.62 37.58
C HIS A 828 22.46 -24.93 36.21
N LEU A 829 23.02 -23.73 36.13
CA LEU A 829 23.06 -22.91 34.92
C LEU A 829 24.49 -22.50 34.52
N TYR A 830 24.83 -22.70 33.24
CA TYR A 830 25.97 -22.06 32.58
C TYR A 830 25.52 -21.12 31.47
N VAL A 831 26.20 -19.99 31.41
CA VAL A 831 25.98 -18.96 30.41
C VAL A 831 27.27 -18.70 29.64
N ARG A 832 27.18 -18.49 28.32
CA ARG A 832 28.36 -18.27 27.48
C ARG A 832 29.10 -16.97 27.82
N ASN A 833 30.42 -17.06 27.97
CA ASN A 833 31.33 -15.91 28.16
C ASN A 833 31.88 -15.43 26.81
N GLY A 834 31.07 -14.69 26.06
CA GLY A 834 31.41 -14.17 24.73
C GLY A 834 31.48 -15.24 23.62
N TYR A 835 31.45 -14.78 22.37
CA TYR A 835 31.25 -15.67 21.19
C TYR A 835 32.51 -15.89 20.33
N ASN A 836 33.64 -15.31 20.70
CA ASN A 836 34.90 -15.45 19.94
C ASN A 836 35.65 -16.77 20.23
N ASN A 837 35.09 -17.63 21.07
CA ASN A 837 35.65 -18.92 21.46
C ASN A 837 34.76 -20.09 20.98
N ASP A 838 35.22 -21.33 21.13
CA ASP A 838 34.52 -22.55 20.69
C ASP A 838 33.81 -23.32 21.83
N GLY A 839 33.84 -22.77 23.05
CA GLY A 839 33.12 -23.29 24.21
C GLY A 839 33.73 -24.54 24.85
N THR A 840 34.93 -24.94 24.43
CA THR A 840 35.64 -26.12 24.96
C THR A 840 36.17 -25.96 26.40
N ASP A 841 36.68 -24.78 26.78
CA ASP A 841 37.17 -24.49 28.12
C ASP A 841 36.08 -23.86 29.00
N LEU A 842 35.58 -24.59 29.99
CA LEU A 842 34.53 -24.08 30.89
C LEU A 842 34.98 -22.91 31.77
N SER A 843 36.25 -22.85 32.14
CA SER A 843 36.74 -21.80 33.03
C SER A 843 36.92 -20.45 32.32
N LEU A 844 37.13 -20.50 31.00
CA LEU A 844 37.36 -19.32 30.16
C LEU A 844 36.13 -18.93 29.35
N HIS A 845 35.43 -19.91 28.78
CA HIS A 845 34.37 -19.69 27.80
C HIS A 845 32.98 -19.67 28.41
N TRP A 846 32.83 -20.03 29.68
CA TRP A 846 31.53 -20.12 30.34
C TRP A 846 31.53 -19.45 31.71
N ILE A 847 30.40 -18.89 32.08
CA ILE A 847 30.13 -18.32 33.41
C ILE A 847 29.19 -19.30 34.11
N ASP A 848 29.70 -19.95 35.14
CA ASP A 848 28.90 -20.75 36.06
C ASP A 848 28.03 -19.80 36.92
N LYS A 849 26.71 -19.86 36.76
CA LYS A 849 25.75 -19.06 37.54
C LYS A 849 25.30 -19.75 38.82
N GLY A 850 25.78 -20.97 39.07
CA GLY A 850 25.43 -21.80 40.22
C GLY A 850 24.05 -22.42 40.09
N THR A 851 23.51 -22.83 41.25
CA THR A 851 22.23 -23.55 41.30
C THR A 851 21.01 -22.64 41.51
N GLN A 852 19.81 -23.20 41.35
CA GLN A 852 18.52 -22.49 41.54
C GLN A 852 18.32 -21.31 40.59
N GLN A 853 18.86 -21.42 39.37
CA GLN A 853 18.70 -20.42 38.32
C GLN A 853 17.84 -20.99 37.21
N SER A 854 16.71 -20.34 36.93
CA SER A 854 15.79 -20.75 35.85
C SER A 854 16.31 -20.45 34.45
N GLY A 855 17.44 -19.78 34.32
CA GLY A 855 17.91 -19.34 33.01
C GLY A 855 17.08 -18.21 32.40
N THR A 856 17.45 -17.77 31.20
CA THR A 856 16.73 -16.71 30.49
C THR A 856 16.60 -17.07 29.00
N PRO A 857 15.81 -18.11 28.66
CA PRO A 857 15.68 -18.53 27.28
C PRO A 857 15.13 -17.40 26.40
N LYS A 858 15.68 -17.28 25.20
CA LYS A 858 15.52 -16.24 24.18
C LYS A 858 16.05 -14.86 24.59
N ALA A 859 16.81 -14.75 25.69
CA ALA A 859 17.47 -13.51 26.10
C ALA A 859 18.96 -13.49 25.72
N TYR A 860 19.47 -12.31 25.40
CA TYR A 860 20.90 -12.15 25.12
C TYR A 860 21.73 -12.20 26.40
N ASN A 861 22.71 -13.10 26.41
CA ASN A 861 23.42 -13.53 27.60
C ASN A 861 24.91 -13.14 27.64
N GLY A 862 25.45 -12.61 26.53
CA GLY A 862 26.85 -12.22 26.44
C GLY A 862 27.16 -10.90 27.14
N ASP A 863 28.37 -10.76 27.70
CA ASP A 863 29.00 -9.45 27.88
C ASP A 863 29.03 -8.78 26.51
N ILE A 864 28.33 -7.66 26.38
CA ILE A 864 28.21 -6.87 25.15
C ILE A 864 29.60 -6.81 24.48
N PRO A 865 29.83 -7.46 23.32
CA PRO A 865 30.89 -7.01 22.45
C PRO A 865 30.59 -5.54 22.24
N THR A 866 31.49 -4.67 22.68
CA THR A 866 31.38 -3.21 22.47
C THR A 866 31.51 -2.86 20.97
N PHE A 867 30.88 -3.62 20.09
CA PHE A 867 30.43 -3.18 18.79
C PHE A 867 29.18 -2.36 19.03
N ILE A 868 29.41 -1.05 19.17
CA ILE A 868 28.48 0.04 18.90
C ILE A 868 27.02 -0.39 19.13
N LYS A 869 26.59 -0.39 20.40
CA LYS A 869 25.24 0.12 20.67
C LYS A 869 25.25 1.47 19.96
N GLN A 870 24.64 1.58 18.78
CA GLN A 870 24.36 2.90 18.22
C GLN A 870 23.62 3.59 19.35
N ASP A 871 24.24 4.62 19.93
CA ASP A 871 23.56 5.43 20.91
C ASP A 871 22.41 6.08 20.13
N GLU A 872 21.21 5.48 20.22
CA GLU A 872 20.00 5.95 19.56
C GLU A 872 19.68 7.41 19.91
N SER A 873 20.37 7.98 20.90
CA SER A 873 20.33 9.41 21.17
C SER A 873 20.61 10.25 19.92
N LEU A 874 21.56 9.90 19.03
CA LEU A 874 21.73 10.67 17.78
C LEU A 874 20.56 10.47 16.81
N GLN A 875 19.88 9.31 16.80
CA GLN A 875 18.69 9.12 15.96
C GLN A 875 17.56 10.10 16.29
N LYS A 876 17.49 10.60 17.53
CA LYS A 876 16.48 11.57 17.98
C LYS A 876 16.75 13.04 17.58
N ILE A 877 17.87 13.34 16.93
CA ILE A 877 18.18 14.72 16.47
C ILE A 877 17.24 15.12 15.34
N ARG A 878 16.58 16.27 15.49
CA ARG A 878 15.63 16.85 14.53
C ARG A 878 16.06 18.25 14.09
N VAL A 879 15.70 18.63 12.87
CA VAL A 879 15.86 19.99 12.34
C VAL A 879 14.51 20.50 11.84
N TYR A 880 14.03 21.63 12.38
CA TYR A 880 12.72 22.18 12.03
C TYR A 880 12.66 23.71 12.14
N PRO A 881 11.93 24.41 11.24
CA PRO A 881 11.38 23.86 10.00
C PRO A 881 12.50 23.48 9.01
N ASN A 882 12.23 22.51 8.13
CA ASN A 882 13.10 22.16 7.01
C ASN A 882 12.22 21.61 5.87
N PRO A 883 12.05 22.32 4.75
CA PRO A 883 12.73 23.56 4.36
C PRO A 883 12.41 24.75 5.27
N PHE A 884 13.31 25.73 5.34
CA PHE A 884 13.13 26.96 6.12
C PHE A 884 13.29 28.22 5.27
N LEU A 885 12.62 29.31 5.69
CA LEU A 885 12.67 30.62 5.03
C LEU A 885 13.73 31.54 5.64
N SER A 886 13.72 31.69 6.97
CA SER A 886 14.62 32.60 7.69
C SER A 886 15.62 31.83 8.55
N SER A 887 15.15 31.13 9.57
CA SER A 887 15.94 30.28 10.46
C SER A 887 15.31 28.90 10.63
N PHE A 888 16.11 27.96 11.11
CA PHE A 888 15.71 26.64 11.55
C PHE A 888 16.28 26.37 12.95
N ARG A 889 15.70 25.39 13.62
CA ARG A 889 16.11 24.93 14.95
C ARG A 889 16.63 23.50 14.86
N ILE A 890 17.78 23.25 15.48
CA ILE A 890 18.36 21.92 15.65
C ILE A 890 18.02 21.48 17.06
N ASP A 891 17.10 20.53 17.24
CA ASP A 891 16.84 19.90 18.54
C ASP A 891 17.77 18.69 18.65
N ILE A 892 18.79 18.81 19.50
CA ILE A 892 19.73 17.71 19.74
C ILE A 892 19.18 16.71 20.75
N GLY A 893 18.02 16.92 21.39
CA GLY A 893 17.46 16.00 22.39
C GLY A 893 18.14 16.10 23.76
N ARG A 894 17.44 15.67 24.82
CA ARG A 894 17.92 15.79 26.21
C ARG A 894 19.15 14.91 26.51
N ASP A 895 19.32 13.81 25.78
CA ASP A 895 20.36 12.82 26.03
C ASP A 895 21.69 13.13 25.32
N ASN A 896 21.75 14.22 24.55
CA ASN A 896 22.91 14.64 23.74
C ASN A 896 23.62 15.88 24.27
N VAL A 897 23.63 16.05 25.59
CA VAL A 897 24.41 17.11 26.26
C VAL A 897 25.89 16.95 25.86
N ARG A 898 26.53 18.04 25.38
CA ARG A 898 27.91 18.11 24.86
C ARG A 898 28.15 17.57 23.44
N ALA A 899 27.19 17.73 22.53
CA ALA A 899 27.43 17.48 21.11
C ALA A 899 28.08 18.69 20.41
N ASP A 900 28.93 18.45 19.41
CA ASP A 900 29.42 19.46 18.48
C ASP A 900 28.49 19.50 17.25
N VAL A 901 28.09 20.68 16.80
CA VAL A 901 27.21 20.87 15.64
C VAL A 901 27.91 21.72 14.58
N ASN A 902 28.14 21.13 13.41
CA ASN A 902 28.76 21.76 12.26
C ASN A 902 27.72 22.00 11.16
N ILE A 903 27.76 23.16 10.52
CA ILE A 903 26.90 23.48 9.38
C ILE A 903 27.79 23.69 8.17
N ARG A 904 27.55 22.93 7.10
CA ARG A 904 28.39 22.89 5.90
C ARG A 904 27.58 23.12 4.63
N THR A 905 28.23 23.57 3.57
CA THR A 905 27.68 23.48 2.21
C THR A 905 27.70 22.03 1.73
N ILE A 906 26.98 21.71 0.66
CA ILE A 906 27.02 20.37 0.04
C ILE A 906 28.43 19.97 -0.46
N GLY A 907 29.28 20.96 -0.77
CA GLY A 907 30.70 20.75 -1.09
C GLY A 907 31.62 20.59 0.13
N GLY A 908 31.07 20.44 1.34
CA GLY A 908 31.81 20.20 2.58
C GLY A 908 32.42 21.44 3.25
N LYS A 909 32.29 22.64 2.66
CA LYS A 909 32.81 23.89 3.24
C LYS A 909 32.07 24.20 4.55
N LEU A 910 32.80 24.31 5.66
CA LEU A 910 32.26 24.70 6.96
C LEU A 910 31.81 26.17 6.95
N LEU A 911 30.56 26.41 7.34
CA LEU A 911 29.94 27.73 7.44
C LEU A 911 29.81 28.18 8.90
N SER A 912 29.46 27.26 9.80
CA SER A 912 29.33 27.53 11.23
C SER A 912 29.68 26.28 12.04
N GLN A 913 30.14 26.48 13.28
CA GLN A 913 30.45 25.42 14.23
C GLN A 913 30.03 25.85 15.64
N PHE A 914 29.24 25.01 16.30
CA PHE A 914 28.86 25.12 17.70
C PHE A 914 29.54 23.98 18.46
N ARG A 915 30.32 24.28 19.49
CA ARG A 915 31.03 23.25 20.27
C ARG A 915 30.39 23.02 21.62
N SER A 916 30.35 21.76 22.03
CA SER A 916 29.86 21.35 23.36
C SER A 916 28.49 21.95 23.71
N VAL A 917 27.56 21.82 22.77
CA VAL A 917 26.20 22.35 22.91
C VAL A 917 25.52 21.61 24.05
N ASN A 918 25.12 22.38 25.06
CA ASN A 918 24.37 21.87 26.22
C ASN A 918 22.90 22.27 26.16
N ASP A 919 22.56 23.22 25.30
CA ASP A 919 21.18 23.61 25.06
C ASP A 919 20.49 22.52 24.25
N ARG A 920 19.27 22.15 24.68
CA ARG A 920 18.44 21.17 23.97
C ARG A 920 18.28 21.53 22.48
N ALA A 921 18.31 22.82 22.15
CA ALA A 921 18.18 23.22 20.77
C ALA A 921 18.89 24.53 20.42
N ILE A 922 19.39 24.60 19.19
CA ILE A 922 20.14 25.72 18.61
C ILE A 922 19.33 26.31 17.47
N GLU A 923 19.18 27.64 17.40
CA GLU A 923 18.59 28.31 16.23
C GLU A 923 19.68 28.88 15.31
N PHE A 924 19.60 28.63 14.01
CA PHE A 924 20.53 29.14 13.00
C PHE A 924 19.82 29.39 11.66
N GLY A 925 20.50 30.04 10.70
CA GLY A 925 20.06 30.04 9.29
C GLY A 925 19.72 31.40 8.70
N LYS A 926 19.57 32.46 9.53
CA LYS A 926 19.21 33.81 9.07
C LYS A 926 20.16 34.34 8.01
N ASP A 927 21.46 34.08 8.18
CA ASP A 927 22.54 34.56 7.30
C ASP A 927 22.89 33.62 6.15
N LEU A 928 22.19 32.49 6.00
CA LEU A 928 22.41 31.58 4.88
C LEU A 928 21.75 32.12 3.61
N ASN A 929 22.33 31.86 2.44
CA ASN A 929 21.65 32.11 1.16
C ASN A 929 20.70 30.96 0.81
N GLN A 930 19.77 31.16 -0.13
CA GLN A 930 18.94 30.08 -0.69
C GLN A 930 19.84 28.93 -1.19
N GLY A 931 19.51 27.68 -0.84
CA GLY A 931 20.33 26.52 -1.21
C GLY A 931 20.24 25.33 -0.24
N VAL A 932 21.06 24.30 -0.50
CA VAL A 932 21.14 23.06 0.29
C VAL A 932 22.38 23.05 1.18
N TYR A 933 22.18 22.68 2.44
CA TYR A 933 23.21 22.63 3.48
C TYR A 933 23.19 21.28 4.20
N LEU A 934 24.27 20.97 4.91
CA LEU A 934 24.40 19.79 5.77
C LEU A 934 24.62 20.22 7.21
N VAL A 935 23.83 19.67 8.13
CA VAL A 935 24.06 19.75 9.58
C VAL A 935 24.71 18.45 10.01
N GLU A 936 25.88 18.55 10.59
CA GLU A 936 26.64 17.44 11.13
C GLU A 936 26.66 17.58 12.65
N VAL A 937 26.07 16.63 13.37
CA VAL A 937 26.10 16.57 14.84
C VAL A 937 27.01 15.44 15.27
N ILE A 938 27.99 15.75 16.13
CA ILE A 938 29.05 14.85 16.57
C ILE A 938 29.00 14.72 18.08
N LYS A 939 28.92 13.49 18.60
CA LYS A 939 28.93 13.20 20.04
C LYS A 939 29.90 12.04 20.29
N GLY A 940 31.02 12.32 20.95
CA GLY A 940 32.09 11.33 21.09
C GLY A 940 32.62 10.90 19.72
N ASN A 941 32.53 9.60 19.42
CA ASN A 941 32.92 9.02 18.12
C ASN A 941 31.78 8.89 17.13
N GLU A 942 30.55 9.25 17.52
CA GLU A 942 29.38 9.14 16.67
C GLU A 942 29.08 10.43 15.90
N ARG A 943 28.50 10.27 14.72
CA ARG A 943 28.24 11.36 13.78
C ARG A 943 26.91 11.13 13.07
N LYS A 944 26.02 12.12 13.10
CA LYS A 944 24.81 12.17 12.28
C LYS A 944 24.84 13.36 11.34
N VAL A 945 24.43 13.15 10.09
CA VAL A 945 24.35 14.21 9.08
C VAL A 945 22.90 14.36 8.61
N LEU A 946 22.38 15.57 8.65
CA LEU A 946 21.02 15.93 8.24
C LEU A 946 21.09 16.94 7.09
N LYS A 947 20.26 16.75 6.05
CA LYS A 947 20.13 17.68 4.93
C LYS A 947 19.20 18.83 5.30
N LEU A 948 19.58 20.06 4.97
CA LEU A 948 18.78 21.27 5.13
C LEU A 948 18.53 21.97 3.80
N ILE A 949 17.36 22.56 3.64
CA ILE A 949 16.96 23.31 2.46
C ILE A 949 16.50 24.71 2.89
N LYS A 950 17.23 25.76 2.46
CA LYS A 950 16.77 27.14 2.57
C LYS A 950 16.06 27.54 1.29
N ARG A 951 14.78 27.91 1.40
CA ARG A 951 13.95 28.37 0.28
C ARG A 951 14.13 29.85 0.01
#